data_AF-A0A8T0X7I7-F1
#
_entry.id   AF-A0A8T0X7I7-F1
#
_cell.length_a   1.000
_cell.length_b   1.000
_cell.length_c   1.000
_cell.angle_alpha   90.00
_cell.angle_beta   90.00
_cell.angle_gamma   90.00
#
_symmetry.space_group_name_H-M   'P 1'
#
loop_
_entity.id
_entity.type
_entity.pdbx_description
1 polymer ?
#
loop_
_entity_poly.entity_id
_entity_poly.type
_entity_poly.pdbx_seq_one_letter_code
_entity_poly.pdbx_strand_id
1 'polypeptide(L)'
;MGRTIQVSGFALTDSAEYVKDFLERIAGAGTIYALKLRHPKKITATSKAFAIVQFQTQESASLVENVAQRNVLRSGRFYLKVRPADRDIVPRPRIAMFSLDDAVLHLGCLVKENILSGLFSARNVSVQFGFDMKKIYFYISYNLIKYKLELSYESIWEMQLHRPPAYRSRTKFLLFQVQAAPKIYELLPRRSGLMYEDPFFNWFRDDTDEQWTRTIDFTPSASIGQSSILCLEVPQQCELPNIADYFVYYKEHNLDFECQKGYSYSCGNYFVPIVKSPDYIEVPYEILFKVNNLVQNGTLSGPTVDDHFFHYVSPKFIPIDHIKRALLKMSYLKSTCLNPTNWLSVQYSRIRKLRYALQRSSNISLGDGLVYVHRVQVTPAKVYFYGPEINVSNRVVRHFSADLDNFLRISFVDEDCEKLRSVDLSPRSASGNDARRTALYNRVLSVLSNGISIGDKHFEFLAFSSSQLRDNSAWMFASRPGLTASDIRKWMGDFCNIRNVAKYAARLGQSFSSSTETLKVHKYEVEEIPDITNGTKYIFSDGVGKISANFALEVAMKCKLKRFAPSVFQIRYGGYKGVVAVDPRSNRKLSLRKSMSKFQSENITLDVLAYSKYQPCFLNRQLITLLSTLGVSGNVFELKQEEAVRQLNRMVTEPQAASEAIELMPMGEVTNVVKELLSCGYQPDHEPYLSTLLQTFRASKLLELKTKSRIFIKHGRAMMGCLDETRTLNYGQVFIQASNRADDHDKFVVTGKVVVAKNPCLHPGDVRVLHAVDVPDLHHMFDCVVFPQQGPRQAAPQ
;
A
#
# COMPACT_ATOMS: atom_id res chain seq x y z
N MET A 1 6.17 36.73 -5.88
CA MET A 1 6.67 35.37 -6.21
C MET A 1 8.02 35.50 -6.89
N GLY A 2 8.89 34.49 -6.76
CA GLY A 2 10.19 34.46 -7.43
C GLY A 2 10.07 34.42 -8.96
N ARG A 3 11.18 34.71 -9.67
CA ARG A 3 11.24 34.75 -11.14
C ARG A 3 12.44 33.94 -11.64
N THR A 4 12.22 33.13 -12.67
CA THR A 4 13.26 32.31 -13.29
C THR A 4 13.69 32.88 -14.63
N ILE A 5 15.01 33.02 -14.81
CA ILE A 5 15.63 33.55 -16.02
C ILE A 5 16.69 32.57 -16.54
N GLN A 6 16.97 32.62 -17.83
CA GLN A 6 18.10 31.93 -18.43
C GLN A 6 19.18 32.92 -18.83
N VAL A 7 20.39 32.72 -18.32
CA VAL A 7 21.59 33.52 -18.59
C VAL A 7 22.55 32.70 -19.44
N SER A 8 22.88 33.18 -20.64
CA SER A 8 23.73 32.46 -21.61
C SER A 8 25.05 33.20 -21.82
N GLY A 9 26.16 32.47 -21.89
CA GLY A 9 27.49 33.05 -22.18
C GLY A 9 28.60 32.67 -21.19
N PHE A 10 28.38 31.64 -20.38
CA PHE A 10 29.40 31.07 -19.49
C PHE A 10 30.34 30.12 -20.25
N ALA A 11 31.56 29.93 -19.74
CA ALA A 11 32.48 28.95 -20.28
C ALA A 11 32.00 27.52 -19.97
N LEU A 12 32.36 26.55 -20.80
CA LEU A 12 31.96 25.15 -20.59
C LEU A 12 32.59 24.54 -19.32
N THR A 13 33.67 25.14 -18.83
CA THR A 13 34.43 24.77 -17.62
C THR A 13 33.93 25.45 -16.34
N ASP A 14 33.00 26.41 -16.44
CA ASP A 14 32.49 27.13 -15.28
C ASP A 14 31.66 26.19 -14.39
N SER A 15 31.73 26.39 -13.07
CA SER A 15 30.90 25.65 -12.10
C SER A 15 29.62 26.42 -11.77
N ALA A 16 28.60 25.69 -11.31
CA ALA A 16 27.35 26.27 -10.81
C ALA A 16 27.60 27.24 -9.64
N GLU A 17 28.57 26.95 -8.78
CA GLU A 17 28.97 27.79 -7.65
C GLU A 17 29.59 29.11 -8.11
N TYR A 18 30.48 29.07 -9.11
CA TYR A 18 31.03 30.28 -9.73
C TYR A 18 29.92 31.17 -10.32
N VAL A 19 28.98 30.57 -11.05
CA VAL A 19 27.88 31.32 -11.67
C VAL A 19 26.96 31.92 -10.60
N LYS A 20 26.67 31.17 -9.54
CA LYS A 20 25.87 31.64 -8.42
C LYS A 20 26.51 32.86 -7.75
N ASP A 21 27.79 32.75 -7.35
CA ASP A 21 28.50 33.86 -6.70
C ASP A 21 28.64 35.08 -7.63
N PHE A 22 28.85 34.85 -8.92
CA PHE A 22 28.92 35.92 -9.91
C PHE A 22 27.60 36.71 -9.99
N LEU A 23 26.46 36.01 -10.09
CA LEU A 23 25.15 36.64 -10.21
C LEU A 23 24.66 37.26 -8.89
N GLU A 24 25.00 36.68 -7.74
CA GLU A 24 24.65 37.24 -6.43
C GLU A 24 25.40 38.54 -6.11
N ARG A 25 26.60 38.78 -6.67
CA ARG A 25 27.26 40.09 -6.56
C ARG A 25 26.45 41.24 -7.17
N ILE A 26 25.54 40.92 -8.09
CA ILE A 26 24.69 41.90 -8.78
C ILE A 26 23.31 41.95 -8.15
N ALA A 27 22.72 40.78 -7.89
CA ALA A 27 21.34 40.67 -7.41
C ALA A 27 21.22 40.80 -5.89
N GLY A 28 22.32 40.67 -5.15
CA GLY A 28 22.38 40.56 -3.69
C GLY A 28 22.75 39.14 -3.25
N ALA A 29 23.55 39.02 -2.18
CA ALA A 29 23.94 37.74 -1.60
C ALA A 29 22.71 36.95 -1.12
N GLY A 30 22.66 35.65 -1.42
CA GLY A 30 21.57 34.76 -1.00
C GLY A 30 20.24 34.97 -1.75
N THR A 31 20.23 35.66 -2.88
CA THR A 31 18.99 35.93 -3.65
C THR A 31 18.62 34.84 -4.66
N ILE A 32 19.55 33.94 -4.97
CA ILE A 32 19.31 32.80 -5.86
C ILE A 32 18.69 31.65 -5.05
N TYR A 33 17.60 31.08 -5.57
CA TYR A 33 16.93 29.91 -5.01
C TYR A 33 17.44 28.60 -5.61
N ALA A 34 17.62 28.56 -6.93
CA ALA A 34 18.11 27.38 -7.64
C ALA A 34 18.84 27.78 -8.93
N LEU A 35 19.80 26.96 -9.34
CA LEU A 35 20.62 27.18 -10.53
C LEU A 35 20.97 25.85 -11.22
N LYS A 36 20.73 25.78 -12.54
CA LYS A 36 21.10 24.65 -13.40
C LYS A 36 21.96 25.14 -14.55
N LEU A 37 23.25 24.81 -14.54
CA LEU A 37 24.21 25.10 -15.61
C LEU A 37 24.18 23.98 -16.65
N ARG A 38 24.03 24.32 -17.93
CA ARG A 38 23.83 23.35 -19.02
C ARG A 38 24.68 23.70 -20.24
N HIS A 39 25.15 22.66 -20.91
CA HIS A 39 25.81 22.75 -22.21
C HIS A 39 24.79 22.67 -23.36
N PRO A 40 25.06 23.29 -24.52
CA PRO A 40 24.22 23.19 -25.70
C PRO A 40 24.26 21.77 -26.27
N LYS A 41 23.16 21.34 -26.90
CA LYS A 41 23.00 19.96 -27.43
C LYS A 41 24.05 19.56 -28.48
N LYS A 42 24.68 20.54 -29.15
CA LYS A 42 25.79 20.33 -30.09
C LYS A 42 26.94 21.23 -29.64
N ILE A 43 28.08 20.62 -29.31
CA ILE A 43 29.28 21.34 -28.87
C ILE A 43 30.15 21.63 -30.11
N THR A 44 30.50 22.89 -30.28
CA THR A 44 31.41 23.45 -31.29
C THR A 44 32.48 24.29 -30.59
N ALA A 45 33.55 24.67 -31.29
CA ALA A 45 34.62 25.52 -30.73
C ALA A 45 34.13 26.89 -30.17
N THR A 46 32.94 27.33 -30.56
CA THR A 46 32.31 28.59 -30.09
C THR A 46 31.14 28.37 -29.14
N SER A 47 30.90 27.12 -28.70
CA SER A 47 29.78 26.77 -27.83
C SER A 47 29.93 27.35 -26.43
N LYS A 48 28.80 27.78 -25.87
CA LYS A 48 28.73 28.47 -24.57
C LYS A 48 27.74 27.76 -23.68
N ALA A 49 28.05 27.68 -22.39
CA ALA A 49 27.10 27.21 -21.41
C ALA A 49 26.02 28.26 -21.13
N PHE A 50 24.85 27.79 -20.70
CA PHE A 50 23.76 28.62 -20.20
C PHE A 50 23.33 28.14 -18.83
N ALA A 51 23.05 29.09 -17.94
CA ALA A 51 22.50 28.83 -16.61
C ALA A 51 21.01 29.18 -16.63
N ILE A 52 20.18 28.26 -16.16
CA ILE A 52 18.81 28.55 -15.75
C ILE A 52 18.90 28.92 -14.27
N VAL A 53 18.40 30.09 -13.88
CA VAL A 53 18.56 30.66 -12.54
C VAL A 53 17.20 31.13 -12.02
N GLN A 54 16.78 30.58 -10.89
CA GLN A 54 15.55 30.94 -10.20
C GLN A 54 15.89 31.84 -9.03
N PHE A 55 15.34 33.07 -9.01
CA PHE A 55 15.52 34.04 -7.92
C PHE A 55 14.36 34.00 -6.94
N GLN A 56 14.62 34.36 -5.69
CA GLN A 56 13.60 34.44 -4.63
C GLN A 56 12.57 35.54 -4.88
N THR A 57 13.01 36.67 -5.44
CA THR A 57 12.17 37.83 -5.74
C THR A 57 12.25 38.21 -7.21
N GLN A 58 11.20 38.86 -7.71
CA GLN A 58 11.17 39.39 -9.07
C GLN A 58 12.15 40.55 -9.25
N GLU A 59 12.41 41.31 -8.19
CA GLU A 59 13.35 42.43 -8.17
C GLU A 59 14.79 41.97 -8.42
N SER A 60 15.25 40.92 -7.73
CA SER A 60 16.58 40.34 -7.91
C SER A 60 16.82 39.84 -9.34
N ALA A 61 15.82 39.18 -9.95
CA ALA A 61 15.91 38.77 -11.35
C ALA A 61 15.97 39.97 -12.32
N SER A 62 15.20 41.03 -12.01
CA SER A 62 15.13 42.23 -12.84
C SER A 62 16.43 43.05 -12.81
N LEU A 63 17.15 43.04 -11.68
CA LEU A 63 18.49 43.63 -11.59
C LEU A 63 19.47 42.98 -12.56
N VAL A 64 19.49 41.65 -12.63
CA VAL A 64 20.37 40.91 -13.55
C VAL A 64 19.97 41.15 -15.02
N GLU A 65 18.68 41.20 -15.33
CA GLU A 65 18.18 41.54 -16.67
C GLU A 65 18.60 42.95 -17.11
N ASN A 66 18.44 43.95 -16.23
CA ASN A 66 18.79 45.34 -16.52
C ASN A 66 20.30 45.52 -16.79
N VAL A 67 21.16 44.85 -16.02
CA VAL A 67 22.62 44.93 -16.21
C VAL A 67 23.06 44.20 -17.49
N ALA A 68 22.38 43.10 -17.85
CA ALA A 68 22.63 42.41 -19.12
C ALA A 68 22.20 43.23 -20.35
N GLN A 69 21.05 43.90 -20.30
CA GLN A 69 20.55 44.76 -21.40
C GLN A 69 21.46 45.96 -21.69
N ARG A 70 22.17 46.47 -20.67
CA ARG A 70 23.15 47.55 -20.82
C ARG A 70 24.51 47.07 -21.36
N ASN A 71 24.66 45.79 -21.74
CA ASN A 71 25.91 45.14 -22.15
C ASN A 71 27.05 45.22 -21.10
N VAL A 72 26.71 45.41 -19.82
CA VAL A 72 27.70 45.54 -18.74
C VAL A 72 28.03 44.17 -18.12
N LEU A 73 27.15 43.18 -18.28
CA LEU A 73 27.31 41.83 -17.72
C LEU A 73 28.33 41.00 -18.53
N ARG A 74 29.56 40.87 -18.02
CA ARG A 74 30.63 40.07 -18.64
C ARG A 74 31.13 38.95 -17.72
N SER A 75 31.21 37.73 -18.25
CA SER A 75 31.98 36.63 -17.65
C SER A 75 33.20 36.36 -18.52
N GLY A 76 34.40 36.64 -18.00
CA GLY A 76 35.64 36.61 -18.77
C GLY A 76 35.59 37.54 -20.00
N ARG A 77 35.76 36.97 -21.20
CA ARG A 77 35.73 37.70 -22.48
C ARG A 77 34.33 37.78 -23.13
N PHE A 78 33.29 37.28 -22.47
CA PHE A 78 31.98 37.10 -23.09
C PHE A 78 30.90 37.98 -22.45
N TYR A 79 30.09 38.61 -23.30
CA TYR A 79 28.84 39.25 -22.89
C TYR A 79 27.78 38.19 -22.60
N LEU A 80 27.12 38.33 -21.45
CA LEU A 80 26.04 37.46 -21.03
C LEU A 80 24.70 37.97 -21.58
N LYS A 81 23.88 37.06 -22.12
CA LYS A 81 22.54 37.35 -22.63
C LYS A 81 21.50 36.72 -21.72
N VAL A 82 20.45 37.47 -21.38
CA VAL A 82 19.37 37.02 -20.50
C VAL A 82 18.07 36.90 -21.26
N ARG A 83 17.31 35.84 -20.99
CA ARG A 83 15.95 35.63 -21.48
C ARG A 83 15.06 35.05 -20.37
N PRO A 84 13.74 35.27 -20.38
CA PRO A 84 12.85 34.60 -19.45
C PRO A 84 12.90 33.07 -19.66
N ALA A 85 12.76 32.31 -18.56
CA ALA A 85 12.65 30.86 -18.63
C ALA A 85 11.16 30.45 -18.61
N ASP A 86 10.79 29.45 -19.42
CA ASP A 86 9.39 29.00 -19.54
C ASP A 86 8.87 28.27 -18.29
N ARG A 87 9.78 27.78 -17.43
CA ARG A 87 9.47 27.00 -16.24
C ARG A 87 10.45 27.32 -15.12
N ASP A 88 9.93 27.37 -13.90
CA ASP A 88 10.75 27.40 -12.70
C ASP A 88 11.55 26.10 -12.55
N ILE A 89 12.73 26.21 -11.94
CA ILE A 89 13.57 25.05 -11.65
C ILE A 89 12.91 24.21 -10.54
N VAL A 90 12.41 24.88 -9.51
CA VAL A 90 11.64 24.30 -8.40
C VAL A 90 10.26 24.98 -8.39
N PRO A 91 9.21 24.29 -8.87
CA PRO A 91 7.86 24.85 -8.89
C PRO A 91 7.29 24.94 -7.47
N ARG A 92 6.87 26.15 -7.06
CA ARG A 92 6.38 26.48 -5.69
C ARG A 92 7.42 26.16 -4.59
N PRO A 93 8.46 26.98 -4.46
CA PRO A 93 9.52 26.76 -3.49
C PRO A 93 8.95 26.66 -2.07
N ARG A 94 9.44 25.67 -1.29
CA ARG A 94 9.02 25.45 0.09
C ARG A 94 9.48 26.63 0.94
N ILE A 95 8.58 27.25 1.68
CA ILE A 95 8.93 28.26 2.69
C ILE A 95 8.77 27.57 4.04
N ALA A 96 9.88 27.32 4.74
CA ALA A 96 9.82 26.90 6.13
C ALA A 96 9.27 28.08 6.94
N MET A 97 8.17 27.87 7.67
CA MET A 97 7.58 28.93 8.48
C MET A 97 8.42 29.22 9.72
N PHE A 98 9.11 28.19 10.22
CA PHE A 98 10.03 28.25 11.34
C PHE A 98 11.15 27.22 11.14
N SER A 99 12.39 27.66 11.33
CA SER A 99 13.58 26.82 11.36
C SER A 99 14.27 26.94 12.70
N LEU A 100 14.69 25.82 13.25
CA LEU A 100 15.47 25.74 14.47
C LEU A 100 16.80 25.08 14.15
N ASP A 101 17.89 25.79 14.34
CA ASP A 101 19.24 25.28 14.15
C ASP A 101 19.92 25.02 15.50
N ASP A 102 21.00 24.23 15.48
CA ASP A 102 21.79 23.87 16.67
C ASP A 102 21.02 23.17 17.80
N ALA A 103 19.92 22.49 17.47
CA ALA A 103 19.17 21.70 18.44
C ALA A 103 19.85 20.36 18.75
N VAL A 104 19.48 19.74 19.87
CA VAL A 104 19.81 18.34 20.18
C VAL A 104 18.55 17.49 20.02
N LEU A 105 18.63 16.44 19.20
CA LEU A 105 17.55 15.47 19.04
C LEU A 105 17.86 14.21 19.84
N HIS A 106 17.01 13.89 20.80
CA HIS A 106 17.00 12.62 21.51
C HIS A 106 15.92 11.70 20.93
N LEU A 107 16.30 10.47 20.61
CA LEU A 107 15.40 9.41 20.16
C LEU A 107 15.24 8.43 21.31
N GLY A 108 14.00 8.16 21.75
CA GLY A 108 13.79 7.24 22.85
C GLY A 108 12.34 6.90 23.17
N CYS A 109 12.14 6.42 24.40
CA CYS A 109 10.84 6.10 24.98
C CYS A 109 10.72 6.70 26.38
N LEU A 110 9.53 7.19 26.74
CA LEU A 110 9.26 7.61 28.13
C LEU A 110 9.28 6.39 29.05
N VAL A 111 9.94 6.50 30.20
CA VAL A 111 9.90 5.50 31.29
C VAL A 111 9.13 6.01 32.50
N LYS A 112 9.04 7.33 32.65
CA LYS A 112 8.14 8.06 33.55
C LYS A 112 7.60 9.28 32.79
N GLU A 113 6.57 9.92 33.34
CA GLU A 113 5.93 11.08 32.69
C GLU A 113 6.92 12.20 32.33
N ASN A 114 8.01 12.33 33.09
CA ASN A 114 9.04 13.34 32.91
C ASN A 114 10.45 12.79 32.69
N ILE A 115 10.59 11.48 32.40
CA ILE A 115 11.89 10.84 32.16
C ILE A 115 11.88 10.11 30.83
N LEU A 116 12.73 10.55 29.91
CA LEU A 116 12.99 9.91 28.64
C LEU A 116 14.20 8.97 28.75
N SER A 117 14.03 7.71 28.37
CA SER A 117 15.14 6.80 28.11
C SER A 117 15.62 7.03 26.68
N GLY A 118 16.69 7.82 26.52
CA GLY A 118 17.28 8.20 25.24
C GLY A 118 18.20 7.10 24.71
N LEU A 119 17.81 6.47 23.61
CA LEU A 119 18.55 5.41 22.92
C LEU A 119 19.64 5.97 22.01
N PHE A 120 19.38 7.13 21.41
CA PHE A 120 20.33 7.85 20.57
C PHE A 120 20.16 9.36 20.75
N SER A 121 21.23 10.11 20.60
CA SER A 121 21.21 11.57 20.65
C SER A 121 22.10 12.14 19.55
N ALA A 122 21.57 13.10 18.78
CA ALA A 122 22.32 13.84 17.78
C ALA A 122 22.35 15.32 18.15
N ARG A 123 23.53 15.93 18.03
CA ARG A 123 23.74 17.38 18.20
C ARG A 123 23.78 18.06 16.83
N ASN A 124 23.66 19.39 16.82
CA ASN A 124 23.70 20.24 15.63
C ASN A 124 22.61 19.82 14.62
N VAL A 125 21.42 19.55 15.13
CA VAL A 125 20.26 19.16 14.33
C VAL A 125 19.53 20.42 13.88
N SER A 126 19.30 20.52 12.58
CA SER A 126 18.44 21.56 12.01
C SER A 126 17.03 20.99 11.83
N VAL A 127 16.02 21.73 12.27
CA VAL A 127 14.62 21.32 12.23
C VAL A 127 13.82 22.37 11.47
N GLN A 128 13.04 21.93 10.49
CA GLN A 128 12.19 22.82 9.69
C GLN A 128 10.73 22.39 9.78
N PHE A 129 9.86 23.36 10.11
CA PHE A 129 8.41 23.16 10.16
C PHE A 129 7.77 23.59 8.84
N GLY A 130 7.20 22.63 8.12
CA GLY A 130 6.40 22.88 6.93
C GLY A 130 4.92 22.75 7.22
N PHE A 131 4.30 23.77 7.83
CA PHE A 131 2.87 23.74 8.20
C PHE A 131 1.95 23.58 6.98
N ASP A 132 2.20 24.31 5.89
CA ASP A 132 1.45 24.16 4.62
C ASP A 132 1.61 22.77 3.99
N MET A 133 2.69 22.06 4.32
CA MET A 133 3.00 20.72 3.82
C MET A 133 2.61 19.61 4.80
N LYS A 134 2.18 19.95 6.02
CA LYS A 134 1.89 19.02 7.13
C LYS A 134 3.05 18.08 7.48
N LYS A 135 4.29 18.57 7.42
CA LYS A 135 5.51 17.79 7.68
C LYS A 135 6.55 18.55 8.52
N ILE A 136 7.34 17.80 9.28
CA ILE A 136 8.52 18.29 10.01
C ILE A 136 9.76 17.59 9.43
N TYR A 137 10.78 18.37 9.12
CA TYR A 137 12.06 17.87 8.62
C TYR A 137 13.15 18.02 9.68
N PHE A 138 13.93 16.97 9.90
CA PHE A 138 15.12 17.00 10.74
C PHE A 138 16.33 16.67 9.87
N TYR A 139 17.35 17.52 9.91
CA TYR A 139 18.59 17.32 9.19
C TYR A 139 19.70 17.00 10.19
N ILE A 140 20.34 15.86 9.99
CA ILE A 140 21.29 15.27 10.94
C ILE A 140 22.55 14.86 10.17
N SER A 141 23.72 15.18 10.70
CA SER A 141 24.98 14.64 10.19
C SER A 141 25.49 13.55 11.13
N TYR A 142 25.72 12.34 10.62
CA TYR A 142 26.23 11.21 11.39
C TYR A 142 27.22 10.41 10.56
N ASN A 143 28.41 10.11 11.11
CA ASN A 143 29.50 9.44 10.41
C ASN A 143 29.84 10.04 9.04
N LEU A 144 29.92 11.38 8.96
CA LEU A 144 30.17 12.15 7.72
C LEU A 144 29.10 12.04 6.63
N ILE A 145 27.96 11.40 6.93
CA ILE A 145 26.81 11.30 6.03
C ILE A 145 25.71 12.23 6.56
N LYS A 146 25.05 12.95 5.65
CA LYS A 146 23.87 13.76 5.98
C LYS A 146 22.61 12.92 5.80
N TYR A 147 21.73 12.99 6.79
CA TYR A 147 20.43 12.34 6.82
C TYR A 147 19.32 13.38 6.96
N LYS A 148 18.17 13.07 6.36
CA LYS A 148 16.93 13.81 6.51
C LYS A 148 15.87 12.87 7.07
N LEU A 149 15.29 13.23 8.21
CA LEU A 149 14.10 12.59 8.77
C LEU A 149 12.89 13.42 8.37
N GLU A 150 11.89 12.80 7.77
CA GLU A 150 10.60 13.41 7.43
C GLU A 150 9.51 12.81 8.32
N LEU A 151 8.93 13.63 9.19
CA LEU A 151 7.83 13.27 10.07
C LEU A 151 6.53 13.92 9.58
N SER A 152 5.54 13.11 9.22
CA SER A 152 4.20 13.59 8.86
C SER A 152 3.43 13.98 10.11
N TYR A 153 2.60 15.04 10.03
CA TYR A 153 1.74 15.44 11.15
C TYR A 153 0.73 14.36 11.50
N GLU A 154 0.30 13.57 10.52
CA GLU A 154 -0.61 12.43 10.71
C GLU A 154 0.04 11.30 11.52
N SER A 155 1.37 11.27 11.60
CA SER A 155 2.12 10.31 12.40
C SER A 155 2.36 10.78 13.84
N ILE A 156 2.02 12.02 14.17
CA ILE A 156 2.18 12.58 15.52
C ILE A 156 0.90 12.34 16.31
N TRP A 157 1.01 11.60 17.41
CA TRP A 157 -0.09 11.38 18.36
C TRP A 157 -0.33 12.63 19.22
N GLU A 158 0.74 13.15 19.80
CA GLU A 158 0.70 14.30 20.72
C GLU A 158 2.03 15.04 20.69
N MET A 159 1.98 16.36 20.88
CA MET A 159 3.14 17.19 21.12
C MET A 159 3.12 17.72 22.55
N GLN A 160 4.27 17.64 23.24
CA GLN A 160 4.39 18.12 24.61
C GLN A 160 5.58 19.08 24.71
N LEU A 161 5.35 20.26 25.28
CA LEU A 161 6.42 21.20 25.60
C LEU A 161 6.65 21.24 27.11
N HIS A 162 7.86 20.87 27.53
CA HIS A 162 8.30 21.00 28.91
C HIS A 162 9.14 22.27 29.08
N ARG A 163 8.68 23.14 29.98
CA ARG A 163 9.38 24.36 30.41
C ARG A 163 9.76 24.20 31.88
N PRO A 164 10.99 23.77 32.18
CA PRO A 164 11.47 23.74 33.55
C PRO A 164 11.35 25.13 34.18
N PRO A 165 11.06 25.23 35.49
CA PRO A 165 11.04 26.52 36.17
C PRO A 165 12.37 27.25 36.00
N ALA A 166 12.33 28.56 35.70
CA ALA A 166 13.48 29.36 35.30
C ALA A 166 14.66 29.37 36.30
N TYR A 167 14.40 29.02 37.57
CA TYR A 167 15.41 28.92 38.62
C TYR A 167 16.22 27.60 38.60
N ARG A 168 15.76 26.57 37.87
CA ARG A 168 16.47 25.28 37.74
C ARG A 168 17.15 25.11 36.39
N SER A 169 16.43 25.36 35.31
CA SER A 169 16.94 25.21 33.95
C SER A 169 16.19 26.12 32.99
N ARG A 170 16.91 26.67 32.00
CA ARG A 170 16.33 27.42 30.88
C ARG A 170 16.15 26.57 29.63
N THR A 171 16.58 25.31 29.67
CA THR A 171 16.48 24.38 28.56
C THR A 171 15.03 23.89 28.42
N LYS A 172 14.43 24.09 27.25
CA LYS A 172 13.06 23.64 26.95
C LYS A 172 13.14 22.32 26.18
N PHE A 173 12.21 21.41 26.43
CA PHE A 173 12.13 20.13 25.71
C PHE A 173 10.82 20.03 24.95
N LEU A 174 10.90 19.85 23.64
CA LEU A 174 9.74 19.63 22.77
C LEU A 174 9.69 18.16 22.34
N LEU A 175 8.70 17.44 22.84
CA LEU A 175 8.48 16.02 22.55
C LEU A 175 7.44 15.87 21.45
N PHE A 176 7.75 14.98 20.51
CA PHE A 176 6.83 14.44 19.52
C PHE A 176 6.58 12.98 19.85
N GLN A 177 5.39 12.68 20.37
CA GLN A 177 4.93 11.30 20.51
C GLN A 177 4.43 10.81 19.17
N VAL A 178 5.05 9.75 18.65
CA VAL A 178 4.82 9.29 17.27
C VAL A 178 4.14 7.92 17.22
N GLN A 179 3.20 7.78 16.30
CA GLN A 179 2.56 6.50 15.95
C GLN A 179 3.41 5.71 14.93
N ALA A 180 4.07 6.44 14.03
CA ALA A 180 4.95 5.89 13.01
C ALA A 180 6.34 6.54 13.06
N ALA A 181 7.37 5.80 12.67
CA ALA A 181 8.73 6.34 12.59
C ALA A 181 8.82 7.37 11.45
N PRO A 182 9.74 8.34 11.52
CA PRO A 182 9.96 9.26 10.41
C PRO A 182 10.54 8.52 9.20
N LYS A 183 10.22 9.00 7.99
CA LYS A 183 10.90 8.54 6.78
C LYS A 183 12.34 9.02 6.79
N ILE A 184 13.27 8.11 6.50
CA ILE A 184 14.71 8.32 6.58
C ILE A 184 15.27 8.41 5.17
N TYR A 185 16.01 9.47 4.91
CA TYR A 185 16.72 9.69 3.67
C TYR A 185 18.20 9.94 3.94
N GLU A 186 19.06 9.41 3.08
CA GLU A 186 20.50 9.68 3.07
C GLU A 186 20.85 10.56 1.87
N LEU A 187 21.78 11.49 2.08
CA LEU A 187 22.37 12.29 1.01
C LEU A 187 23.58 11.54 0.46
N LEU A 188 23.41 10.86 -0.67
CA LEU A 188 24.52 10.24 -1.37
C LEU A 188 25.23 11.28 -2.26
N PRO A 189 26.57 11.39 -2.21
CA PRO A 189 27.32 12.17 -3.20
C PRO A 189 27.20 11.49 -4.57
N ARG A 190 26.19 11.87 -5.35
CA ARG A 190 25.96 11.33 -6.69
C ARG A 190 27.03 11.87 -7.65
N ARG A 191 28.11 11.12 -7.85
CA ARG A 191 29.00 11.30 -9.01
C ARG A 191 28.55 10.35 -10.12
N SER A 192 27.34 10.54 -10.65
CA SER A 192 26.81 9.69 -11.74
C SER A 192 27.48 9.97 -13.10
N GLY A 193 28.34 11.00 -13.19
CA GLY A 193 28.94 11.46 -14.44
C GLY A 193 27.94 12.12 -15.40
N LEU A 194 26.66 12.18 -15.02
CA LEU A 194 25.60 12.84 -15.79
C LEU A 194 25.49 14.30 -15.35
N MET A 195 25.74 15.24 -16.27
CA MET A 195 25.67 16.70 -16.05
C MET A 195 24.35 17.16 -15.38
N TYR A 196 23.25 16.41 -15.55
CA TYR A 196 21.95 16.73 -14.99
C TYR A 196 21.83 16.50 -13.48
N GLU A 197 22.74 15.73 -12.88
CA GLU A 197 22.71 15.34 -11.46
C GLU A 197 23.99 15.75 -10.71
N ASP A 198 25.00 16.26 -11.41
CA ASP A 198 26.31 16.60 -10.85
C ASP A 198 26.28 17.97 -10.13
N PRO A 199 26.72 18.05 -8.85
CA PRO A 199 26.83 19.30 -8.09
C PRO A 199 27.67 20.39 -8.79
N PHE A 200 28.62 20.00 -9.63
CA PHE A 200 29.42 20.94 -10.42
C PHE A 200 28.55 21.77 -11.38
N PHE A 201 27.41 21.23 -11.82
CA PHE A 201 26.51 21.87 -12.78
C PHE A 201 25.14 22.23 -12.18
N ASN A 202 24.90 21.95 -10.90
CA ASN A 202 23.61 22.17 -10.24
C ASN A 202 23.81 22.72 -8.83
N TRP A 203 23.17 23.85 -8.53
CA TRP A 203 23.17 24.45 -7.21
C TRP A 203 21.73 24.73 -6.77
N PHE A 204 21.41 24.45 -5.51
CA PHE A 204 20.11 24.74 -4.92
C PHE A 204 20.35 25.30 -3.52
N ARG A 205 19.56 26.30 -3.14
CA ARG A 205 19.59 26.86 -1.80
C ARG A 205 19.13 25.85 -0.76
N ASP A 206 18.05 25.14 -1.10
CA ASP A 206 17.46 24.08 -0.29
C ASP A 206 17.69 22.74 -1.02
N ASP A 207 18.09 21.68 -0.30
CA ASP A 207 18.30 20.36 -0.92
C ASP A 207 17.03 19.91 -1.66
N THR A 208 17.18 19.52 -2.93
CA THR A 208 16.03 19.04 -3.71
C THR A 208 15.68 17.61 -3.32
N ASP A 209 14.40 17.24 -3.39
CA ASP A 209 13.97 15.85 -3.13
C ASP A 209 14.70 14.82 -4.02
N GLU A 210 15.21 15.24 -5.18
CA GLU A 210 15.97 14.40 -6.12
C GLU A 210 17.35 13.96 -5.60
N GLN A 211 17.95 14.69 -4.65
CA GLN A 211 19.27 14.40 -4.07
C GLN A 211 19.20 13.36 -2.94
N TRP A 212 18.03 13.22 -2.30
CA TRP A 212 17.81 12.35 -1.16
C TRP A 212 17.42 10.94 -1.60
N THR A 213 18.10 9.94 -1.07
CA THR A 213 17.78 8.52 -1.32
C THR A 213 17.11 7.94 -0.09
N ARG A 214 15.94 7.30 -0.25
CA ARG A 214 15.25 6.63 0.87
C ARG A 214 16.12 5.48 1.40
N THR A 215 16.34 5.42 2.70
CA THR A 215 17.21 4.43 3.36
C THR A 215 16.56 3.86 4.63
N ILE A 216 17.29 3.00 5.35
CA ILE A 216 16.84 2.38 6.61
C ILE A 216 17.35 3.18 7.83
N ASP A 217 17.04 2.70 9.02
CA ASP A 217 17.59 3.26 10.25
C ASP A 217 19.13 3.17 10.30
N PHE A 218 19.78 4.33 10.29
CA PHE A 218 21.24 4.47 10.32
C PHE A 218 21.82 4.50 11.74
N THR A 219 20.96 4.60 12.76
CA THR A 219 21.40 4.77 14.14
C THR A 219 21.88 3.44 14.74
N PRO A 220 22.81 3.46 15.71
CA PRO A 220 23.21 2.26 16.43
C PRO A 220 21.98 1.52 17.00
N SER A 221 21.98 0.19 16.84
CA SER A 221 20.88 -0.69 17.28
C SER A 221 19.49 -0.33 16.73
N ALA A 222 19.42 0.40 15.60
CA ALA A 222 18.17 0.88 15.03
C ALA A 222 17.29 1.64 16.06
N SER A 223 17.89 2.64 16.70
CA SER A 223 17.27 3.45 17.75
C SER A 223 16.06 4.26 17.25
N ILE A 224 16.02 4.70 15.98
CA ILE A 224 14.82 5.35 15.41
C ILE A 224 13.65 4.35 15.42
N GLY A 225 13.89 3.11 15.00
CA GLY A 225 12.88 2.05 14.98
C GLY A 225 12.34 1.70 16.37
N GLN A 226 13.16 1.82 17.40
CA GLN A 226 12.78 1.59 18.81
C GLN A 226 12.11 2.79 19.48
N SER A 227 12.12 3.96 18.86
CA SER A 227 11.67 5.17 19.53
C SER A 227 10.17 5.41 19.35
N SER A 228 9.50 5.73 20.45
CA SER A 228 8.11 6.24 20.44
C SER A 228 8.06 7.77 20.61
N ILE A 229 9.19 8.38 20.94
CA ILE A 229 9.35 9.80 21.20
C ILE A 229 10.57 10.32 20.44
N LEU A 230 10.37 11.41 19.69
CA LEU A 230 11.44 12.30 19.24
C LEU A 230 11.42 13.49 20.20
N CYS A 231 12.51 13.78 20.90
CA CYS A 231 12.60 14.88 21.86
C CYS A 231 13.66 15.88 21.40
N LEU A 232 13.25 17.13 21.17
CA LEU A 232 14.14 18.22 20.85
C LEU A 232 14.49 19.01 22.11
N GLU A 233 15.77 19.07 22.42
CA GLU A 233 16.34 20.08 23.31
C GLU A 233 16.45 21.40 22.54
N VAL A 234 15.66 22.40 22.97
CA VAL A 234 15.59 23.69 22.30
C VAL A 234 16.70 24.60 22.82
N PRO A 235 17.51 25.22 21.93
CA PRO A 235 18.52 26.20 22.29
C PRO A 235 17.93 27.33 23.16
N GLN A 236 18.66 27.75 24.20
CA GLN A 236 18.17 28.71 25.20
C GLN A 236 17.74 30.06 24.61
N GLN A 237 18.36 30.49 23.51
CA GLN A 237 18.09 31.78 22.87
C GLN A 237 16.93 31.71 21.86
N CYS A 238 16.34 30.53 21.64
CA CYS A 238 15.27 30.36 20.67
C CYS A 238 13.88 30.47 21.32
N GLU A 239 13.03 31.29 20.70
CA GLU A 239 11.60 31.28 20.96
C GLU A 239 10.90 30.37 19.96
N LEU A 240 10.17 29.39 20.49
CA LEU A 240 9.31 28.54 19.67
C LEU A 240 8.08 29.35 19.25
N PRO A 241 7.55 29.13 18.04
CA PRO A 241 6.26 29.68 17.65
C PRO A 241 5.17 29.13 18.56
N ASN A 242 3.98 29.75 18.54
CA ASN A 242 2.82 29.22 19.25
C ASN A 242 2.33 27.93 18.56
N ILE A 243 2.91 26.79 18.93
CA ILE A 243 2.64 25.48 18.33
C ILE A 243 1.16 25.10 18.47
N ALA A 244 0.49 25.54 19.54
CA ALA A 244 -0.92 25.27 19.79
C ALA A 244 -1.84 25.81 18.67
N ASP A 245 -1.44 26.89 17.98
CA ASP A 245 -2.22 27.45 16.87
C ASP A 245 -2.25 26.54 15.65
N TYR A 246 -1.32 25.57 15.58
CA TYR A 246 -1.11 24.72 14.41
C TYR A 246 -1.34 23.23 14.70
N PHE A 247 -1.31 22.81 15.96
CA PHE A 247 -1.48 21.42 16.38
C PHE A 247 -2.58 21.28 17.45
N VAL A 248 -3.59 20.46 17.13
CA VAL A 248 -4.76 20.24 17.99
C VAL A 248 -4.41 19.52 19.30
N TYR A 249 -3.54 18.51 19.24
CA TYR A 249 -3.13 17.72 20.41
C TYR A 249 -1.78 18.20 20.95
N TYR A 250 -1.80 19.39 21.55
CA TYR A 250 -0.63 20.02 22.16
C TYR A 250 -0.84 20.20 23.67
N LYS A 251 0.19 19.88 24.46
CA LYS A 251 0.23 20.09 25.91
C LYS A 251 1.48 20.84 26.32
N GLU A 252 1.34 21.64 27.38
CA GLU A 252 2.43 22.36 27.99
C GLU A 252 2.55 22.02 29.48
N HIS A 253 3.77 21.77 29.93
CA HIS A 253 4.08 21.40 31.30
C HIS A 253 5.17 22.30 31.87
N ASN A 254 4.91 22.87 33.05
CA ASN A 254 5.89 23.64 33.83
C ASN A 254 6.64 22.75 34.83
N LEU A 255 7.19 21.64 34.34
CA LEU A 255 7.84 20.60 35.14
C LEU A 255 9.23 20.30 34.58
N ASP A 256 10.13 19.86 35.46
CA ASP A 256 11.44 19.35 35.06
C ASP A 256 11.28 18.12 34.17
N PHE A 257 12.12 18.04 33.13
CA PHE A 257 12.18 16.92 32.21
C PHE A 257 13.62 16.44 32.10
N GLU A 258 13.82 15.12 32.15
CA GLU A 258 15.15 14.51 32.16
C GLU A 258 15.31 13.52 31.00
N CYS A 259 16.38 13.69 30.23
CA CYS A 259 16.82 12.72 29.23
C CYS A 259 17.94 11.86 29.81
N GLN A 260 17.62 10.62 30.18
CA GLN A 260 18.58 9.64 30.70
C GLN A 260 19.12 8.76 29.58
N LYS A 261 20.34 8.25 29.75
CA LYS A 261 20.91 7.29 28.80
C LYS A 261 20.17 5.95 28.90
N GLY A 262 19.53 5.57 27.80
CA GLY A 262 18.85 4.30 27.63
C GLY A 262 19.70 3.24 26.95
N TYR A 263 19.15 2.02 26.88
CA TYR A 263 19.72 0.87 26.18
C TYR A 263 18.67 0.23 25.29
N SER A 264 19.12 -0.43 24.22
CA SER A 264 18.25 -1.19 23.33
C SER A 264 17.45 -2.23 24.12
N TYR A 265 16.13 -2.20 23.98
CA TYR A 265 15.22 -3.20 24.55
C TYR A 265 14.80 -4.24 23.49
N SER A 266 15.18 -4.02 22.22
CA SER A 266 14.92 -4.95 21.13
C SER A 266 15.90 -6.13 21.12
N CYS A 267 15.42 -7.33 20.81
CA CYS A 267 16.24 -8.50 20.55
C CYS A 267 16.78 -8.45 19.10
N GLY A 268 18.02 -7.97 18.96
CA GLY A 268 18.71 -7.85 17.68
C GLY A 268 18.48 -6.52 16.97
N ASN A 269 19.23 -6.32 15.87
CA ASN A 269 19.35 -5.02 15.20
C ASN A 269 18.66 -4.95 13.84
N TYR A 270 18.24 -6.11 13.29
CA TYR A 270 17.61 -6.17 11.95
C TYR A 270 16.08 -6.04 12.01
N PHE A 271 15.44 -6.67 12.99
CA PHE A 271 13.99 -6.63 13.18
C PHE A 271 13.67 -5.91 14.48
N VAL A 272 13.30 -4.65 14.37
CA VAL A 272 13.25 -3.74 15.51
C VAL A 272 11.93 -2.95 15.49
N PRO A 273 11.27 -2.70 16.63
CA PRO A 273 11.54 -3.33 17.92
C PRO A 273 10.86 -4.71 17.98
N ILE A 274 11.60 -5.71 18.46
CA ILE A 274 11.01 -6.98 18.92
C ILE A 274 11.50 -7.21 20.36
N VAL A 275 10.60 -7.39 21.32
CA VAL A 275 10.95 -7.82 22.67
C VAL A 275 10.92 -9.35 22.78
N LYS A 276 11.87 -9.89 23.55
CA LYS A 276 11.98 -11.32 23.86
C LYS A 276 11.85 -11.52 25.36
N SER A 277 11.14 -12.55 25.80
CA SER A 277 11.15 -12.94 27.21
C SER A 277 12.52 -13.51 27.61
N PRO A 278 12.94 -13.39 28.87
CA PRO A 278 14.13 -14.07 29.38
C PRO A 278 14.03 -15.58 29.18
N ASP A 279 15.15 -16.25 28.92
CA ASP A 279 15.18 -17.69 28.58
C ASP A 279 14.61 -18.58 29.71
N TYR A 280 14.57 -18.09 30.94
CA TYR A 280 14.03 -18.78 32.11
C TYR A 280 12.54 -18.47 32.39
N ILE A 281 11.91 -17.57 31.63
CA ILE A 281 10.47 -17.25 31.72
C ILE A 281 9.78 -17.65 30.42
N GLU A 282 9.00 -18.71 30.51
CA GLU A 282 8.21 -19.20 29.38
C GLU A 282 6.97 -18.30 29.16
N VAL A 283 6.90 -17.71 27.97
CA VAL A 283 5.78 -16.87 27.51
C VAL A 283 5.33 -17.40 26.14
N PRO A 284 4.08 -17.86 26.01
CA PRO A 284 3.58 -18.40 24.75
C PRO A 284 3.66 -17.38 23.60
N TYR A 285 3.88 -17.88 22.38
CA TYR A 285 3.91 -17.10 21.15
C TYR A 285 2.80 -16.06 21.05
N GLU A 286 1.54 -16.45 21.30
CA GLU A 286 0.38 -15.54 21.20
C GLU A 286 0.43 -14.35 22.18
N ILE A 287 0.94 -14.58 23.40
CA ILE A 287 1.10 -13.53 24.41
C ILE A 287 2.24 -12.62 24.01
N LEU A 288 3.39 -13.19 23.63
CA LEU A 288 4.57 -12.44 23.22
C LEU A 288 4.28 -11.61 21.96
N PHE A 289 3.50 -12.13 21.02
CA PHE A 289 3.03 -11.42 19.84
C PHE A 289 2.20 -10.19 20.23
N LYS A 290 1.28 -10.35 21.20
CA LYS A 290 0.46 -9.24 21.69
C LYS A 290 1.28 -8.19 22.47
N VAL A 291 2.26 -8.62 23.27
CA VAL A 291 3.19 -7.69 23.95
C VAL A 291 3.97 -6.87 22.93
N ASN A 292 4.53 -7.52 21.90
CA ASN A 292 5.23 -6.84 20.81
C ASN A 292 4.33 -5.84 20.07
N ASN A 293 3.07 -6.22 19.77
CA ASN A 293 2.08 -5.30 19.21
C ASN A 293 1.89 -4.05 20.08
N LEU A 294 1.79 -4.19 21.42
CA LEU A 294 1.61 -3.06 22.33
C LEU A 294 2.84 -2.14 22.38
N VAL A 295 4.05 -2.71 22.34
CA VAL A 295 5.32 -1.95 22.33
C VAL A 295 5.46 -1.17 21.02
N GLN A 296 5.25 -1.82 19.88
CA GLN A 296 5.45 -1.23 18.55
C GLN A 296 4.47 -0.09 18.22
N ASN A 297 3.27 -0.11 18.84
CA ASN A 297 2.27 0.94 18.73
C ASN A 297 2.37 2.00 19.86
N GLY A 298 3.41 1.94 20.70
CA GLY A 298 3.63 2.92 21.77
C GLY A 298 2.62 2.86 22.92
N THR A 299 1.76 1.84 22.98
CA THR A 299 0.85 1.61 24.11
C THR A 299 1.63 1.15 25.34
N LEU A 300 2.71 0.39 25.14
CA LEU A 300 3.61 -0.07 26.18
C LEU A 300 5.00 0.51 25.93
N SER A 301 5.62 1.10 26.94
CA SER A 301 6.99 1.60 26.79
C SER A 301 7.98 0.43 26.79
N GLY A 302 8.71 0.25 25.68
CA GLY A 302 9.66 -0.86 25.49
C GLY A 302 10.65 -1.06 26.64
N PRO A 303 11.35 -0.01 27.12
CA PRO A 303 12.28 -0.13 28.25
C PRO A 303 11.65 -0.54 29.59
N THR A 304 10.31 -0.50 29.71
CA THR A 304 9.58 -0.90 30.93
C THR A 304 9.15 -2.38 30.90
N VAL A 305 9.43 -3.09 29.81
CA VAL A 305 9.14 -4.52 29.63
C VAL A 305 10.29 -5.34 30.19
N ASP A 306 10.38 -5.39 31.52
CA ASP A 306 11.44 -6.05 32.28
C ASP A 306 11.07 -7.48 32.70
N ASP A 307 11.97 -8.14 33.44
CA ASP A 307 11.77 -9.49 33.95
C ASP A 307 10.50 -9.59 34.82
N HIS A 308 10.21 -8.57 35.64
CA HIS A 308 8.99 -8.52 36.45
C HIS A 308 7.74 -8.49 35.58
N PHE A 309 7.73 -7.68 34.53
CA PHE A 309 6.63 -7.68 33.56
C PHE A 309 6.41 -9.08 32.97
N PHE A 310 7.47 -9.77 32.56
CA PHE A 310 7.36 -11.11 31.97
C PHE A 310 6.82 -12.16 32.96
N HIS A 311 7.11 -12.05 34.25
CA HIS A 311 6.46 -12.89 35.27
C HIS A 311 4.93 -12.69 35.30
N TYR A 312 4.45 -11.46 35.11
CA TYR A 312 3.01 -11.13 35.11
C TYR A 312 2.29 -11.54 33.81
N VAL A 313 3.01 -11.86 32.75
CA VAL A 313 2.45 -12.35 31.48
C VAL A 313 2.83 -13.81 31.18
N SER A 314 3.41 -14.52 32.15
CA SER A 314 3.70 -15.95 32.04
C SER A 314 2.55 -16.79 32.59
N PRO A 315 2.06 -17.79 31.83
CA PRO A 315 1.04 -18.73 32.27
C PRO A 315 1.41 -19.54 33.51
N LYS A 316 2.72 -19.63 33.83
CA LYS A 316 3.22 -20.30 35.03
C LYS A 316 2.72 -19.63 36.32
N PHE A 317 2.52 -18.32 36.29
CA PHE A 317 2.13 -17.53 37.47
C PHE A 317 0.70 -17.01 37.41
N ILE A 318 0.20 -16.70 36.20
CA ILE A 318 -1.13 -16.11 36.01
C ILE A 318 -1.91 -16.94 34.99
N PRO A 319 -3.20 -17.26 35.24
CA PRO A 319 -4.02 -17.97 34.25
C PRO A 319 -4.03 -17.26 32.89
N ILE A 320 -3.83 -18.02 31.81
CA ILE A 320 -3.66 -17.47 30.46
C ILE A 320 -4.84 -16.58 29.99
N ASP A 321 -6.07 -16.93 30.36
CA ASP A 321 -7.25 -16.14 30.03
C ASP A 321 -7.24 -14.77 30.72
N HIS A 322 -6.70 -14.66 31.93
CA HIS A 322 -6.56 -13.38 32.62
C HIS A 322 -5.52 -12.51 31.92
N ILE A 323 -4.40 -13.11 31.49
CA ILE A 323 -3.35 -12.41 30.72
C ILE A 323 -3.95 -11.86 29.43
N LYS A 324 -4.62 -12.70 28.63
CA LYS A 324 -5.26 -12.28 27.37
C LYS A 324 -6.25 -11.14 27.56
N ARG A 325 -7.13 -11.22 28.56
CA ARG A 325 -8.10 -10.15 28.88
C ARG A 325 -7.41 -8.86 29.30
N ALA A 326 -6.37 -8.95 30.14
CA ALA A 326 -5.64 -7.78 30.61
C ALA A 326 -4.91 -7.08 29.46
N LEU A 327 -4.21 -7.83 28.60
CA LEU A 327 -3.51 -7.28 27.44
C LEU A 327 -4.48 -6.71 26.38
N LEU A 328 -5.64 -7.34 26.18
CA LEU A 328 -6.70 -6.79 25.34
C LEU A 328 -7.18 -5.45 25.90
N LYS A 329 -7.45 -5.38 27.21
CA LYS A 329 -7.86 -4.13 27.86
C LYS A 329 -6.77 -3.05 27.79
N MET A 330 -5.49 -3.44 27.90
CA MET A 330 -4.36 -2.53 27.76
C MET A 330 -4.30 -1.92 26.35
N SER A 331 -4.68 -2.67 25.32
CA SER A 331 -4.70 -2.15 23.93
C SER A 331 -5.72 -1.03 23.67
N TYR A 332 -6.65 -0.78 24.59
CA TYR A 332 -7.60 0.34 24.51
C TYR A 332 -7.15 1.57 25.30
N LEU A 333 -5.94 1.57 25.89
CA LEU A 333 -5.41 2.75 26.57
C LEU A 333 -5.16 3.87 25.55
N LYS A 334 -5.55 5.10 25.94
CA LYS A 334 -5.33 6.32 25.14
C LYS A 334 -3.94 6.94 25.35
N SER A 335 -3.14 6.37 26.24
CA SER A 335 -1.81 6.87 26.60
C SER A 335 -0.86 5.68 26.83
N THR A 336 0.44 5.95 26.73
CA THR A 336 1.48 4.95 26.98
C THR A 336 1.43 4.48 28.44
N CYS A 337 1.47 3.17 28.65
CA CYS A 337 1.60 2.56 29.96
C CYS A 337 3.07 2.56 30.38
N LEU A 338 3.39 3.39 31.38
CA LEU A 338 4.76 3.57 31.90
C LEU A 338 5.07 2.68 33.12
N ASN A 339 4.04 2.11 33.76
CA ASN A 339 4.18 1.16 34.87
C ASN A 339 3.30 -0.08 34.62
N PRO A 340 3.71 -0.95 33.68
CA PRO A 340 2.86 -2.04 33.23
C PRO A 340 2.67 -3.13 34.29
N THR A 341 3.68 -3.41 35.11
CA THR A 341 3.62 -4.42 36.19
C THR A 341 2.55 -4.06 37.22
N ASN A 342 2.53 -2.81 37.70
CA ASN A 342 1.50 -2.34 38.61
C ASN A 342 0.11 -2.36 37.95
N TRP A 343 0.03 -1.91 36.69
CA TRP A 343 -1.23 -1.91 35.94
C TRP A 343 -1.83 -3.32 35.81
N LEU A 344 -1.00 -4.31 35.45
CA LEU A 344 -1.39 -5.72 35.36
C LEU A 344 -1.84 -6.27 36.71
N SER A 345 -1.08 -6.01 37.79
CA SER A 345 -1.45 -6.41 39.15
C SER A 345 -2.84 -5.90 39.54
N VAL A 346 -3.10 -4.61 39.30
CA VAL A 346 -4.42 -3.99 39.55
C VAL A 346 -5.49 -4.66 38.69
N GLN A 347 -5.27 -4.92 37.39
CA GLN A 347 -6.26 -5.60 36.57
C GLN A 347 -6.54 -7.03 37.04
N TYR A 348 -5.51 -7.81 37.40
CA TYR A 348 -5.68 -9.16 37.91
C TYR A 348 -6.45 -9.18 39.23
N SER A 349 -6.22 -8.20 40.12
CA SER A 349 -7.01 -8.05 41.34
C SER A 349 -8.50 -7.79 41.06
N ARG A 350 -8.81 -6.97 40.04
CA ARG A 350 -10.19 -6.69 39.60
C ARG A 350 -10.85 -7.93 39.00
N ILE A 351 -10.14 -8.64 38.12
CA ILE A 351 -10.62 -9.87 37.49
C ILE A 351 -10.93 -10.93 38.56
N ARG A 352 -10.07 -11.08 39.57
CA ARG A 352 -10.29 -12.02 40.69
C ARG A 352 -11.51 -11.67 41.56
N LYS A 353 -11.87 -10.39 41.66
CA LYS A 353 -13.07 -9.92 42.41
C LYS A 353 -14.37 -10.18 41.64
N LEU A 354 -14.34 -10.16 40.30
CA LEU A 354 -15.47 -10.36 39.40
C LEU A 354 -15.91 -11.85 39.26
N ARG A 355 -15.92 -12.62 40.37
CA ARG A 355 -16.07 -14.10 40.45
C ARG A 355 -17.24 -14.75 39.67
N TYR A 356 -18.12 -14.01 39.00
CA TYR A 356 -19.29 -14.53 38.28
C TYR A 356 -19.35 -14.26 36.77
N ALA A 357 -18.36 -13.60 36.16
CA ALA A 357 -18.33 -13.44 34.70
C ALA A 357 -17.43 -14.49 34.02
N LEU A 358 -17.80 -15.78 34.16
CA LEU A 358 -17.43 -16.81 33.19
C LEU A 358 -18.21 -16.57 31.88
N GLN A 359 -17.94 -15.44 31.22
CA GLN A 359 -18.28 -15.32 29.81
C GLN A 359 -17.05 -15.72 29.00
N ARG A 360 -17.25 -16.82 28.26
CA ARG A 360 -16.41 -17.38 27.20
C ARG A 360 -15.67 -16.25 26.49
N SER A 361 -14.38 -16.45 26.19
CA SER A 361 -13.76 -15.66 25.13
C SER A 361 -14.72 -15.73 23.94
N SER A 362 -15.24 -14.57 23.54
CA SER A 362 -16.03 -14.45 22.32
C SER A 362 -15.04 -14.52 21.16
N ASN A 363 -14.37 -15.66 21.00
CA ASN A 363 -13.90 -16.05 19.68
C ASN A 363 -15.18 -16.17 18.87
N ILE A 364 -15.52 -15.08 18.18
CA ILE A 364 -16.65 -15.04 17.26
C ILE A 364 -16.46 -16.24 16.35
N SER A 365 -17.42 -17.18 16.38
CA SER A 365 -17.41 -18.31 15.46
C SER A 365 -17.40 -17.72 14.06
N LEU A 366 -16.25 -17.87 13.39
CA LEU A 366 -16.08 -17.34 12.05
C LEU A 366 -16.99 -18.14 11.11
N GLY A 367 -17.66 -17.43 10.20
CA GLY A 367 -18.40 -18.09 9.14
C GLY A 367 -17.47 -18.93 8.25
N ASP A 368 -18.04 -19.94 7.59
CA ASP A 368 -17.27 -20.86 6.74
C ASP A 368 -16.36 -20.11 5.75
N GLY A 369 -15.10 -20.53 5.68
CA GLY A 369 -14.12 -19.98 4.75
C GLY A 369 -13.35 -18.76 5.27
N LEU A 370 -13.55 -18.34 6.51
CA LEU A 370 -12.74 -17.31 7.18
C LEU A 370 -11.78 -17.91 8.20
N VAL A 371 -10.61 -17.30 8.36
CA VAL A 371 -9.55 -17.74 9.28
C VAL A 371 -8.89 -16.55 9.98
N TYR A 372 -8.47 -16.76 11.22
CA TYR A 372 -7.66 -15.81 11.98
C TYR A 372 -6.19 -16.00 11.65
N VAL A 373 -5.52 -14.93 11.21
CA VAL A 373 -4.12 -14.98 10.78
C VAL A 373 -3.36 -13.78 11.32
N HIS A 374 -2.20 -14.03 11.93
CA HIS A 374 -1.30 -12.98 12.39
C HIS A 374 -0.57 -12.31 11.21
N ARG A 375 -0.34 -11.01 11.33
CA ARG A 375 0.33 -10.21 10.30
C ARG A 375 1.52 -9.45 10.87
N VAL A 376 2.66 -9.51 10.19
CA VAL A 376 3.82 -8.63 10.43
C VAL A 376 3.97 -7.66 9.27
N GLN A 377 4.05 -6.37 9.58
CA GLN A 377 4.38 -5.31 8.63
C GLN A 377 5.80 -4.84 8.87
N VAL A 378 6.61 -4.82 7.82
CA VAL A 378 8.00 -4.36 7.85
C VAL A 378 8.07 -3.02 7.12
N THR A 379 8.52 -2.01 7.84
CA THR A 379 8.85 -0.67 7.32
C THR A 379 10.36 -0.48 7.27
N PRO A 380 10.87 0.55 6.57
CA PRO A 380 12.30 0.85 6.56
C PRO A 380 12.93 1.03 7.95
N ALA A 381 12.22 1.65 8.90
CA ALA A 381 12.74 1.89 10.25
C ALA A 381 12.33 0.79 11.25
N LYS A 382 11.08 0.28 11.20
CA LYS A 382 10.55 -0.62 12.24
C LYS A 382 9.70 -1.79 11.74
N VAL A 383 9.32 -2.70 12.63
CA VAL A 383 8.34 -3.76 12.40
C VAL A 383 7.10 -3.57 13.27
N TYR A 384 5.95 -4.02 12.77
CA TYR A 384 4.67 -3.95 13.45
C TYR A 384 3.93 -5.28 13.39
N PHE A 385 3.44 -5.74 14.53
CA PHE A 385 2.72 -6.98 14.70
C PHE A 385 1.24 -6.65 14.83
N TYR A 386 0.40 -7.31 14.04
CA TYR A 386 -1.04 -7.12 14.02
C TYR A 386 -1.79 -8.44 14.04
N GLY A 387 -3.03 -8.34 14.49
CA GLY A 387 -3.97 -9.45 14.48
C GLY A 387 -3.99 -10.26 15.78
N PRO A 388 -4.53 -11.48 15.70
CA PRO A 388 -4.91 -12.16 14.46
C PRO A 388 -6.07 -11.46 13.73
N GLU A 389 -5.94 -11.25 12.42
CA GLU A 389 -6.93 -10.59 11.57
C GLU A 389 -7.79 -11.63 10.83
N ILE A 390 -9.06 -11.30 10.60
CA ILE A 390 -9.97 -12.14 9.80
C ILE A 390 -9.55 -12.06 8.34
N ASN A 391 -9.19 -13.20 7.76
CA ASN A 391 -8.82 -13.32 6.35
C ASN A 391 -9.69 -14.38 5.67
N VAL A 392 -9.96 -14.19 4.37
CA VAL A 392 -10.56 -15.25 3.55
C VAL A 392 -9.53 -16.36 3.39
N SER A 393 -9.94 -17.58 3.74
CA SER A 393 -9.10 -18.77 3.64
C SER A 393 -8.71 -19.07 2.19
N ASN A 394 -7.68 -19.90 2.05
CA ASN A 394 -7.22 -20.44 0.79
C ASN A 394 -6.97 -21.94 0.94
N ARG A 395 -6.71 -22.62 -0.18
CA ARG A 395 -6.53 -24.08 -0.22
C ARG A 395 -5.50 -24.58 0.78
N VAL A 396 -4.36 -23.90 0.91
CA VAL A 396 -3.26 -24.32 1.79
C VAL A 396 -3.68 -24.18 3.25
N VAL A 397 -4.15 -22.99 3.63
CA VAL A 397 -4.50 -22.68 5.02
C VAL A 397 -5.70 -23.51 5.51
N ARG A 398 -6.63 -23.86 4.62
CA ARG A 398 -7.72 -24.80 4.95
C ARG A 398 -7.20 -26.21 5.22
N HIS A 399 -6.32 -26.72 4.36
CA HIS A 399 -5.79 -28.08 4.49
C HIS A 399 -4.94 -28.24 5.76
N PHE A 400 -4.08 -27.25 6.04
CA PHE A 400 -3.23 -27.22 7.23
C PHE A 400 -3.86 -26.40 8.38
N SER A 401 -5.17 -26.53 8.58
CA SER A 401 -5.91 -25.74 9.57
C SER A 401 -5.51 -26.03 11.03
N ALA A 402 -4.99 -27.23 11.31
CA ALA A 402 -4.41 -27.55 12.61
C ALA A 402 -3.12 -26.76 12.92
N ASP A 403 -2.47 -26.23 11.89
CA ASP A 403 -1.19 -25.51 11.97
C ASP A 403 -1.38 -24.00 11.73
N LEU A 404 -2.59 -23.46 11.92
CA LEU A 404 -2.90 -22.04 11.65
C LEU A 404 -1.97 -21.07 12.38
N ASP A 405 -1.63 -21.38 13.63
CA ASP A 405 -0.72 -20.54 14.43
C ASP A 405 0.73 -20.57 13.93
N ASN A 406 1.05 -21.46 12.99
CA ASN A 406 2.34 -21.54 12.33
C ASN A 406 2.34 -20.80 10.98
N PHE A 407 1.20 -20.28 10.51
CA PHE A 407 1.15 -19.36 9.38
C PHE A 407 1.25 -17.90 9.82
N LEU A 408 2.06 -17.13 9.09
CA LEU A 408 2.19 -15.70 9.30
C LEU A 408 2.12 -14.97 7.97
N ARG A 409 1.33 -13.90 7.91
CA ARG A 409 1.33 -13.00 6.75
C ARG A 409 2.37 -11.92 6.97
N ILE A 410 3.26 -11.71 6.01
CA ILE A 410 4.21 -10.60 6.02
C ILE A 410 3.87 -9.57 4.94
N SER A 411 4.10 -8.29 5.20
CA SER A 411 3.97 -7.22 4.20
C SER A 411 5.06 -6.17 4.35
N PHE A 412 5.48 -5.58 3.22
CA PHE A 412 6.51 -4.56 3.15
C PHE A 412 5.90 -3.23 2.68
N VAL A 413 5.89 -2.25 3.58
CA VAL A 413 5.26 -0.94 3.39
C VAL A 413 6.23 0.18 3.78
N ASP A 414 5.96 1.41 3.38
CA ASP A 414 6.69 2.59 3.88
C ASP A 414 6.07 3.06 5.21
N GLU A 415 6.66 4.08 5.87
CA GLU A 415 6.24 4.52 7.22
C GLU A 415 4.80 5.06 7.28
N ASP A 416 4.28 5.55 6.16
CA ASP A 416 2.89 6.01 5.97
C ASP A 416 1.94 4.87 5.57
N CYS A 417 2.39 3.61 5.68
CA CYS A 417 1.69 2.41 5.21
C CYS A 417 1.43 2.36 3.70
N GLU A 418 2.01 3.27 2.91
CA GLU A 418 1.98 3.17 1.44
C GLU A 418 2.89 2.04 0.94
N LYS A 419 2.74 1.68 -0.33
CA LYS A 419 3.62 0.68 -0.96
C LYS A 419 5.01 1.27 -1.16
N LEU A 420 6.04 0.53 -0.76
CA LEU A 420 7.43 0.82 -1.14
C LEU A 420 7.53 0.94 -2.67
N ARG A 421 8.11 2.04 -3.15
CA ARG A 421 8.20 2.30 -4.58
C ARG A 421 9.38 1.56 -5.16
N SER A 422 9.22 1.07 -6.40
CA SER A 422 10.31 0.37 -7.09
C SER A 422 11.58 1.23 -7.23
N VAL A 423 11.43 2.56 -7.34
CA VAL A 423 12.55 3.50 -7.45
C VAL A 423 13.36 3.62 -6.15
N ASP A 424 12.73 3.39 -5.00
CA ASP A 424 13.38 3.45 -3.68
C ASP A 424 14.15 2.16 -3.39
N LEU A 425 13.70 1.03 -3.95
CA LEU A 425 14.40 -0.25 -3.86
C LEU A 425 15.54 -0.36 -4.88
N SER A 426 15.32 0.16 -6.10
CA SER A 426 16.30 0.12 -7.17
C SER A 426 16.27 1.38 -8.04
N PRO A 427 17.12 2.38 -7.73
CA PRO A 427 17.23 3.62 -8.50
C PRO A 427 17.68 3.35 -9.94
N ARG A 428 16.98 3.98 -10.91
CA ARG A 428 17.25 3.80 -12.35
C ARG A 428 18.60 4.38 -12.80
N SER A 429 19.15 5.31 -12.04
CA SER A 429 20.39 6.05 -12.35
C SER A 429 21.68 5.34 -11.91
N ALA A 430 21.60 4.16 -11.26
CA ALA A 430 22.78 3.42 -10.87
C ALA A 430 23.36 2.57 -12.02
N SER A 431 24.63 2.82 -12.34
CA SER A 431 25.45 2.05 -13.28
C SER A 431 26.04 0.82 -12.57
N GLY A 432 25.79 -0.38 -13.08
CA GLY A 432 26.22 -1.66 -12.48
C GLY A 432 25.11 -2.39 -11.71
N ASN A 433 25.15 -3.73 -11.70
CA ASN A 433 24.10 -4.57 -11.10
C ASN A 433 24.04 -4.49 -9.56
N ASP A 434 25.17 -4.34 -8.87
CA ASP A 434 25.21 -4.24 -7.40
C ASP A 434 24.97 -2.81 -6.89
N ALA A 435 25.39 -1.78 -7.64
CA ALA A 435 25.12 -0.37 -7.31
C ALA A 435 23.62 0.00 -7.37
N ARG A 436 22.78 -0.88 -7.91
CA ARG A 436 21.33 -0.70 -8.06
C ARG A 436 20.51 -1.11 -6.84
N ARG A 437 21.09 -1.72 -5.81
CA ARG A 437 20.33 -2.23 -4.64
C ARG A 437 20.51 -1.30 -3.45
N THR A 438 19.43 -0.72 -2.96
CA THR A 438 19.46 0.16 -1.78
C THR A 438 19.45 -0.62 -0.47
N ALA A 439 19.71 0.08 0.64
CA ALA A 439 19.55 -0.51 1.98
C ALA A 439 18.13 -1.06 2.21
N LEU A 440 17.11 -0.44 1.59
CA LEU A 440 15.73 -0.95 1.62
C LEU A 440 15.60 -2.31 0.94
N TYR A 441 16.19 -2.48 -0.25
CA TYR A 441 16.19 -3.75 -0.96
C TYR A 441 16.83 -4.85 -0.11
N ASN A 442 17.99 -4.55 0.48
CA ASN A 442 18.71 -5.51 1.34
C ASN A 442 17.92 -5.87 2.60
N ARG A 443 17.21 -4.89 3.20
CA ARG A 443 16.30 -5.15 4.31
C ARG A 443 15.19 -6.13 3.91
N VAL A 444 14.47 -5.87 2.82
CA VAL A 444 13.41 -6.77 2.32
C VAL A 444 13.96 -8.17 2.04
N LEU A 445 15.11 -8.25 1.35
CA LEU A 445 15.76 -9.52 1.04
C LEU A 445 16.16 -10.27 2.31
N SER A 446 16.77 -9.60 3.29
CA SER A 446 17.17 -10.24 4.55
C SER A 446 15.97 -10.84 5.30
N VAL A 447 14.80 -10.20 5.23
CA VAL A 447 13.59 -10.72 5.86
C VAL A 447 13.13 -12.00 5.17
N LEU A 448 13.09 -11.98 3.84
CA LEU A 448 12.64 -13.13 3.04
C LEU A 448 13.63 -14.30 3.10
N SER A 449 14.93 -14.02 3.19
CA SER A 449 16.00 -15.02 3.23
C SER A 449 16.21 -15.61 4.62
N ASN A 450 16.21 -14.79 5.67
CA ASN A 450 16.55 -15.23 7.02
C ASN A 450 15.33 -15.60 7.87
N GLY A 451 14.12 -15.22 7.46
CA GLY A 451 12.91 -15.41 8.26
C GLY A 451 12.79 -14.47 9.46
N ILE A 452 11.78 -14.71 10.30
CA ILE A 452 11.51 -13.93 11.52
C ILE A 452 11.27 -14.88 12.69
N SER A 453 11.99 -14.69 13.79
CA SER A 453 11.77 -15.43 15.04
C SER A 453 10.89 -14.64 16.00
N ILE A 454 9.84 -15.28 16.53
CA ILE A 454 8.94 -14.72 17.53
C ILE A 454 8.72 -15.79 18.60
N GLY A 455 9.30 -15.60 19.78
CA GLY A 455 9.28 -16.61 20.84
C GLY A 455 9.98 -17.89 20.39
N ASP A 456 9.26 -19.01 20.50
CA ASP A 456 9.69 -20.35 20.11
C ASP A 456 9.52 -20.63 18.60
N LYS A 457 8.86 -19.74 17.85
CA LYS A 457 8.57 -19.95 16.42
C LYS A 457 9.53 -19.19 15.52
N HIS A 458 10.06 -19.88 14.51
CA HIS A 458 10.85 -19.28 13.43
C HIS A 458 10.10 -19.37 12.10
N PHE A 459 9.62 -18.24 11.60
CA PHE A 459 8.83 -18.16 10.37
C PHE A 459 9.73 -17.95 9.16
N GLU A 460 9.77 -18.95 8.27
CA GLU A 460 10.52 -18.90 7.00
C GLU A 460 9.59 -18.61 5.81
N PHE A 461 10.15 -18.15 4.69
CA PHE A 461 9.37 -17.85 3.49
C PHE A 461 8.65 -19.09 2.95
N LEU A 462 7.33 -18.98 2.76
CA LEU A 462 6.51 -20.05 2.19
C LEU A 462 6.24 -19.82 0.71
N ALA A 463 5.42 -18.81 0.38
CA ALA A 463 5.03 -18.42 -0.98
C ALA A 463 4.18 -17.13 -0.98
N PHE A 464 3.76 -16.68 -2.15
CA PHE A 464 2.80 -15.58 -2.31
C PHE A 464 1.86 -15.84 -3.50
N SER A 465 0.65 -15.31 -3.44
CA SER A 465 -0.24 -15.22 -4.61
C SER A 465 0.02 -13.94 -5.42
N SER A 466 -0.58 -13.84 -6.61
CA SER A 466 -0.42 -12.63 -7.45
C SER A 466 -1.01 -11.37 -6.83
N SER A 467 -2.07 -11.47 -6.02
CA SER A 467 -2.61 -10.31 -5.30
C SER A 467 -1.64 -9.88 -4.20
N GLN A 468 -1.14 -10.85 -3.43
CA GLN A 468 -0.19 -10.58 -2.36
C GLN A 468 1.10 -9.94 -2.87
N LEU A 469 1.62 -10.41 -4.01
CA LEU A 469 2.80 -9.79 -4.64
C LEU A 469 2.55 -8.33 -5.03
N ARG A 470 1.37 -8.01 -5.58
CA ARG A 470 1.00 -6.60 -5.90
C ARG A 470 0.90 -5.73 -4.66
N ASP A 471 0.56 -6.34 -3.52
CA ASP A 471 0.45 -5.68 -2.22
C ASP A 471 1.73 -5.80 -1.38
N ASN A 472 2.86 -6.14 -2.00
CA ASN A 472 4.16 -6.33 -1.35
C ASN A 472 4.07 -7.27 -0.12
N SER A 473 3.36 -8.39 -0.25
CA SER A 473 3.10 -9.32 0.85
C SER A 473 3.35 -10.78 0.46
N ALA A 474 3.58 -11.61 1.48
CA ALA A 474 3.82 -13.05 1.33
C ALA A 474 3.32 -13.83 2.55
N TRP A 475 3.27 -15.15 2.40
CA TRP A 475 3.09 -16.10 3.50
C TRP A 475 4.44 -16.57 3.99
N MET A 476 4.57 -16.65 5.31
CA MET A 476 5.66 -17.30 6.03
C MET A 476 5.08 -18.48 6.82
N PHE A 477 5.91 -19.46 7.14
CA PHE A 477 5.52 -20.64 7.91
C PHE A 477 6.55 -20.97 8.98
N ALA A 478 6.11 -21.28 10.18
CA ALA A 478 6.95 -21.79 11.25
C ALA A 478 6.98 -23.32 11.21
N SER A 479 8.12 -23.89 10.82
CA SER A 479 8.29 -25.33 10.71
C SER A 479 8.15 -26.02 12.08
N ARG A 480 7.59 -27.23 12.08
CA ARG A 480 7.49 -28.11 13.26
C ARG A 480 7.92 -29.53 12.90
N PRO A 481 8.18 -30.42 13.88
CA PRO A 481 8.42 -31.82 13.59
C PRO A 481 7.34 -32.41 12.67
N GLY A 482 7.78 -32.97 11.54
CA GLY A 482 6.92 -33.59 10.53
C GLY A 482 6.25 -32.65 9.53
N LEU A 483 6.44 -31.33 9.60
CA LEU A 483 5.90 -30.39 8.61
C LEU A 483 6.76 -29.13 8.47
N THR A 484 7.36 -28.95 7.28
CA THR A 484 8.15 -27.76 6.91
C THR A 484 7.49 -26.93 5.82
N ALA A 485 7.97 -25.70 5.58
CA ALA A 485 7.51 -24.92 4.43
C ALA A 485 7.80 -25.63 3.10
N SER A 486 8.86 -26.42 3.02
CA SER A 486 9.21 -27.23 1.85
C SER A 486 8.17 -28.34 1.61
N ASP A 487 7.75 -29.03 2.66
CA ASP A 487 6.72 -30.08 2.59
C ASP A 487 5.38 -29.53 2.10
N ILE A 488 5.00 -28.34 2.59
CA ILE A 488 3.78 -27.65 2.12
C ILE A 488 3.91 -27.28 0.64
N ARG A 489 5.07 -26.77 0.18
CA ARG A 489 5.30 -26.49 -1.25
C ARG A 489 5.24 -27.76 -2.11
N LYS A 490 5.77 -28.89 -1.62
CA LYS A 490 5.69 -30.19 -2.29
C LYS A 490 4.26 -30.70 -2.39
N TRP A 491 3.45 -30.50 -1.34
CA TRP A 491 2.03 -30.83 -1.33
C TRP A 491 1.21 -30.02 -2.35
N MET A 492 1.58 -28.76 -2.61
CA MET A 492 0.84 -27.90 -3.55
C MET A 492 0.83 -28.43 -4.99
N GLY A 493 1.84 -29.21 -5.39
CA GLY A 493 1.94 -29.81 -6.72
C GLY A 493 3.38 -30.02 -7.17
N ASP A 494 3.55 -30.62 -8.34
CA ASP A 494 4.86 -30.79 -8.98
C ASP A 494 5.19 -29.61 -9.89
N PHE A 495 6.20 -28.84 -9.48
CA PHE A 495 6.72 -27.68 -10.20
C PHE A 495 8.10 -27.93 -10.82
N CYS A 496 8.65 -29.15 -10.73
CA CYS A 496 10.02 -29.48 -11.13
C CYS A 496 10.33 -29.16 -12.59
N ASN A 497 9.32 -29.18 -13.46
CA ASN A 497 9.45 -28.90 -14.89
C ASN A 497 9.40 -27.40 -15.25
N ILE A 498 9.26 -26.50 -14.27
CA ILE A 498 9.11 -25.05 -14.52
C ILE A 498 10.43 -24.32 -14.23
N ARG A 499 11.20 -24.05 -15.28
CA ARG A 499 12.50 -23.37 -15.18
C ARG A 499 12.42 -21.84 -15.05
N ASN A 500 11.36 -21.23 -15.58
CA ASN A 500 11.19 -19.78 -15.52
C ASN A 500 10.71 -19.35 -14.13
N VAL A 501 11.49 -18.53 -13.42
CA VAL A 501 11.23 -18.09 -12.03
C VAL A 501 9.87 -17.39 -11.89
N ALA A 502 9.53 -16.48 -12.79
CA ALA A 502 8.26 -15.77 -12.75
C ALA A 502 7.06 -16.72 -12.94
N LYS A 503 7.19 -17.67 -13.89
CA LYS A 503 6.17 -18.70 -14.11
C LYS A 503 6.06 -19.63 -12.91
N TYR A 504 7.18 -20.06 -12.32
CA TYR A 504 7.25 -20.89 -11.13
C TYR A 504 6.52 -20.24 -9.96
N ALA A 505 6.89 -19.00 -9.60
CA ALA A 505 6.26 -18.25 -8.52
C ALA A 505 4.75 -18.06 -8.76
N ALA A 506 4.36 -17.74 -10.00
CA ALA A 506 2.95 -17.60 -10.38
C ALA A 506 2.17 -18.93 -10.29
N ARG A 507 2.82 -20.08 -10.51
CA ARG A 507 2.16 -21.39 -10.37
C ARG A 507 2.03 -21.79 -8.90
N LEU A 508 3.10 -21.64 -8.12
CA LEU A 508 3.12 -21.92 -6.68
C LEU A 508 2.06 -21.09 -5.94
N GLY A 509 1.96 -19.80 -6.29
CA GLY A 509 0.99 -18.88 -5.69
C GLY A 509 -0.49 -19.16 -5.97
N GLN A 510 -0.82 -20.10 -6.87
CA GLN A 510 -2.22 -20.39 -7.19
C GLN A 510 -2.99 -20.95 -6.00
N SER A 511 -2.33 -21.78 -5.17
CA SER A 511 -2.92 -22.41 -3.98
C SER A 511 -3.22 -21.40 -2.85
N PHE A 512 -2.64 -20.20 -2.91
CA PHE A 512 -2.89 -19.10 -1.97
C PHE A 512 -3.92 -18.09 -2.46
N SER A 513 -4.61 -18.37 -3.56
CA SER A 513 -5.74 -17.54 -3.99
C SER A 513 -6.90 -17.71 -3.00
N SER A 514 -7.43 -16.60 -2.48
CA SER A 514 -8.68 -16.60 -1.72
C SER A 514 -9.77 -17.27 -2.55
N SER A 515 -10.42 -18.26 -1.97
CA SER A 515 -11.33 -19.16 -2.68
C SER A 515 -12.29 -19.85 -1.72
N THR A 516 -13.42 -20.31 -2.25
CA THR A 516 -14.36 -21.18 -1.54
C THR A 516 -14.11 -22.62 -1.96
N GLU A 517 -13.80 -23.49 -1.01
CA GLU A 517 -13.75 -24.93 -1.24
C GLU A 517 -15.17 -25.46 -1.46
N THR A 518 -15.35 -26.30 -2.48
CA THR A 518 -16.68 -26.80 -2.86
C THR A 518 -16.79 -28.31 -2.67
N LEU A 519 -16.45 -29.09 -3.70
CA LEU A 519 -16.63 -30.53 -3.75
C LEU A 519 -15.35 -31.22 -4.20
N LYS A 520 -15.17 -32.47 -3.77
CA LYS A 520 -14.13 -33.35 -4.31
C LYS A 520 -14.66 -33.97 -5.61
N VAL A 521 -13.84 -33.92 -6.66
CA VAL A 521 -14.15 -34.48 -7.98
C VAL A 521 -13.07 -35.48 -8.32
N HIS A 522 -13.41 -36.76 -8.40
CA HIS A 522 -12.44 -37.80 -8.71
C HIS A 522 -12.05 -37.77 -10.18
N LYS A 523 -10.86 -38.30 -10.51
CA LYS A 523 -10.34 -38.31 -11.89
C LYS A 523 -11.29 -38.98 -12.89
N TYR A 524 -12.03 -40.02 -12.50
CA TYR A 524 -13.01 -40.70 -13.37
C TYR A 524 -14.28 -39.87 -13.63
N GLU A 525 -14.53 -38.82 -12.84
CA GLU A 525 -15.64 -37.88 -13.02
C GLU A 525 -15.26 -36.68 -13.90
N VAL A 526 -13.95 -36.55 -14.18
CA VAL A 526 -13.37 -35.52 -15.05
C VAL A 526 -13.08 -36.12 -16.41
N GLU A 527 -13.48 -35.40 -17.45
CA GLU A 527 -13.14 -35.72 -18.83
C GLU A 527 -12.08 -34.75 -19.34
N GLU A 528 -11.02 -35.25 -19.95
CA GLU A 528 -10.07 -34.40 -20.67
C GLU A 528 -10.51 -34.28 -22.12
N ILE A 529 -10.84 -33.06 -22.54
CA ILE A 529 -11.30 -32.73 -23.90
C ILE A 529 -10.23 -31.91 -24.64
N PRO A 530 -10.17 -32.01 -25.98
CA PRO A 530 -9.18 -31.27 -26.76
C PRO A 530 -9.43 -29.76 -26.72
N ASP A 531 -8.34 -29.01 -26.86
CA ASP A 531 -8.40 -27.57 -27.11
C ASP A 531 -8.95 -27.30 -28.53
N ILE A 532 -9.85 -26.32 -28.64
CA ILE A 532 -10.44 -25.92 -29.91
C ILE A 532 -9.49 -24.96 -30.63
N THR A 533 -9.09 -25.33 -31.84
CA THR A 533 -8.19 -24.55 -32.71
C THR A 533 -8.76 -24.51 -34.12
N ASN A 534 -8.29 -23.57 -34.93
CA ASN A 534 -8.57 -23.51 -36.37
C ASN A 534 -7.42 -24.10 -37.21
N GLY A 535 -6.60 -24.99 -36.63
CA GLY A 535 -5.39 -25.52 -37.27
C GLY A 535 -4.20 -24.55 -37.30
N THR A 536 -4.34 -23.36 -36.72
CA THR A 536 -3.24 -22.40 -36.54
C THR A 536 -2.73 -22.39 -35.09
N LYS A 537 -1.84 -21.44 -34.77
CA LYS A 537 -1.31 -21.23 -33.41
C LYS A 537 -2.34 -20.75 -32.38
N TYR A 538 -3.55 -20.37 -32.79
CA TYR A 538 -4.56 -19.79 -31.89
C TYR A 538 -5.46 -20.86 -31.27
N ILE A 539 -5.56 -20.84 -29.94
CA ILE A 539 -6.40 -21.75 -29.15
C ILE A 539 -7.65 -21.01 -28.68
N PHE A 540 -8.81 -21.23 -29.30
CA PHE A 540 -10.05 -20.51 -28.99
C PHE A 540 -10.57 -20.80 -27.58
N SER A 541 -10.28 -22.00 -27.06
CA SER A 541 -10.70 -22.47 -25.74
C SER A 541 -9.68 -22.24 -24.61
N ASP A 542 -8.68 -21.37 -24.80
CA ASP A 542 -7.58 -21.21 -23.83
C ASP A 542 -8.14 -20.80 -22.45
N GLY A 543 -8.00 -21.70 -21.48
CA GLY A 543 -8.45 -21.46 -20.12
C GLY A 543 -9.95 -21.63 -19.90
N VAL A 544 -10.71 -22.21 -20.84
CA VAL A 544 -12.16 -22.45 -20.73
C VAL A 544 -12.45 -23.95 -20.76
N GLY A 545 -13.18 -24.45 -19.75
CA GLY A 545 -13.70 -25.83 -19.68
C GLY A 545 -15.23 -25.84 -19.52
N LYS A 546 -15.77 -27.03 -19.25
CA LYS A 546 -17.22 -27.24 -19.08
C LYS A 546 -17.53 -27.82 -17.69
N ILE A 547 -18.69 -27.47 -17.16
CA ILE A 547 -19.27 -28.05 -15.96
C ILE A 547 -20.69 -28.53 -16.28
N SER A 548 -21.09 -29.73 -15.85
CA SER A 548 -22.47 -30.19 -16.08
C SER A 548 -23.47 -29.38 -15.27
N ALA A 549 -24.69 -29.23 -15.79
CA ALA A 549 -25.75 -28.46 -15.12
C ALA A 549 -26.05 -28.96 -13.70
N ASN A 550 -26.14 -30.28 -13.51
CA ASN A 550 -26.39 -30.89 -12.20
C ASN A 550 -25.25 -30.58 -11.22
N PHE A 551 -23.99 -30.73 -11.65
CA PHE A 551 -22.85 -30.46 -10.78
C PHE A 551 -22.68 -28.97 -10.48
N ALA A 552 -23.02 -28.09 -11.43
CA ALA A 552 -23.03 -26.65 -11.21
C ALA A 552 -24.01 -26.22 -10.09
N LEU A 553 -25.17 -26.87 -9.98
CA LEU A 553 -26.12 -26.65 -8.89
C LEU A 553 -25.53 -27.09 -7.54
N GLU A 554 -24.88 -28.26 -7.48
CA GLU A 554 -24.21 -28.72 -6.27
C GLU A 554 -23.10 -27.76 -5.80
N VAL A 555 -22.29 -27.28 -6.75
CA VAL A 555 -21.24 -26.28 -6.51
C VAL A 555 -21.84 -24.95 -6.04
N ALA A 556 -22.93 -24.48 -6.65
CA ALA A 556 -23.63 -23.26 -6.26
C ALA A 556 -24.14 -23.32 -4.81
N MET A 557 -24.73 -24.45 -4.41
CA MET A 557 -25.18 -24.66 -3.03
C MET A 557 -24.02 -24.56 -2.03
N LYS A 558 -22.85 -25.13 -2.34
CA LYS A 558 -21.64 -24.99 -1.51
C LYS A 558 -21.11 -23.56 -1.44
N CYS A 559 -21.28 -22.79 -2.52
CA CYS A 559 -21.02 -21.35 -2.55
C CYS A 559 -22.09 -20.51 -1.84
N LYS A 560 -23.04 -21.14 -1.12
CA LYS A 560 -24.17 -20.50 -0.42
C LYS A 560 -25.13 -19.75 -1.36
N LEU A 561 -25.14 -20.13 -2.64
CA LEU A 561 -26.08 -19.64 -3.65
C LEU A 561 -27.30 -20.56 -3.64
N LYS A 562 -28.35 -20.16 -2.92
CA LYS A 562 -29.53 -21.02 -2.69
C LYS A 562 -30.58 -20.97 -3.80
N ARG A 563 -30.54 -19.96 -4.68
CA ARG A 563 -31.63 -19.67 -5.63
C ARG A 563 -31.38 -20.20 -7.05
N PHE A 564 -30.13 -20.21 -7.51
CA PHE A 564 -29.78 -20.62 -8.87
C PHE A 564 -28.29 -20.97 -8.99
N ALA A 565 -27.93 -21.70 -10.05
CA ALA A 565 -26.53 -21.93 -10.45
C ALA A 565 -26.05 -20.82 -11.39
N PRO A 566 -24.91 -20.17 -11.10
CA PRO A 566 -24.22 -19.32 -12.07
C PRO A 566 -23.88 -20.06 -13.36
N SER A 567 -23.92 -19.37 -14.50
CA SER A 567 -23.53 -19.93 -15.80
C SER A 567 -22.02 -20.18 -15.94
N VAL A 568 -21.18 -19.43 -15.22
CA VAL A 568 -19.72 -19.55 -15.32
C VAL A 568 -19.07 -19.51 -13.94
N PHE A 569 -18.10 -20.38 -13.70
CA PHE A 569 -17.28 -20.40 -12.48
C PHE A 569 -15.80 -20.23 -12.82
N GLN A 570 -15.12 -19.33 -12.13
CA GLN A 570 -13.66 -19.27 -12.14
C GLN A 570 -13.11 -20.26 -11.10
N ILE A 571 -12.33 -21.24 -11.56
CA ILE A 571 -11.96 -22.39 -10.73
C ILE A 571 -10.46 -22.58 -10.53
N ARG A 572 -10.11 -23.33 -9.48
CA ARG A 572 -8.86 -24.07 -9.34
C ARG A 572 -9.19 -25.52 -9.00
N TYR A 573 -8.58 -26.46 -9.70
CA TYR A 573 -8.78 -27.89 -9.50
C TYR A 573 -7.47 -28.62 -9.81
N GLY A 574 -6.84 -29.25 -8.83
CA GLY A 574 -5.46 -29.73 -8.99
C GLY A 574 -4.54 -28.62 -9.53
N GLY A 575 -3.85 -28.89 -10.64
CA GLY A 575 -3.07 -27.90 -11.40
C GLY A 575 -3.83 -27.17 -12.51
N TYR A 576 -5.14 -27.40 -12.66
CA TYR A 576 -6.01 -26.72 -13.61
C TYR A 576 -6.42 -25.33 -13.12
N LYS A 577 -6.31 -24.34 -14.01
CA LYS A 577 -6.75 -22.96 -13.79
C LYS A 577 -7.47 -22.44 -15.02
N GLY A 578 -8.65 -21.87 -14.80
CA GLY A 578 -9.45 -21.27 -15.86
C GLY A 578 -10.86 -20.92 -15.39
N VAL A 579 -11.76 -20.85 -16.34
CA VAL A 579 -13.21 -20.79 -16.13
C VAL A 579 -13.85 -22.07 -16.63
N VAL A 580 -14.96 -22.48 -16.01
CA VAL A 580 -15.83 -23.54 -16.51
C VAL A 580 -17.22 -22.98 -16.74
N ALA A 581 -17.78 -23.24 -17.91
CA ALA A 581 -19.12 -22.81 -18.31
C ALA A 581 -20.10 -23.98 -18.19
N VAL A 582 -21.34 -23.68 -17.77
CA VAL A 582 -22.40 -24.69 -17.70
C VAL A 582 -22.70 -25.19 -19.11
N ASP A 583 -22.56 -26.49 -19.33
CA ASP A 583 -22.99 -27.17 -20.55
C ASP A 583 -24.13 -28.13 -20.19
N PRO A 584 -25.38 -27.81 -20.57
CA PRO A 584 -26.54 -28.68 -20.33
C PRO A 584 -26.42 -30.06 -20.98
N ARG A 585 -25.56 -30.22 -21.99
CA ARG A 585 -25.34 -31.49 -22.71
C ARG A 585 -24.22 -32.34 -22.10
N SER A 586 -23.50 -31.82 -21.10
CA SER A 586 -22.38 -32.54 -20.47
C SER A 586 -22.86 -33.51 -19.40
N ASN A 587 -22.47 -34.78 -19.53
CA ASN A 587 -22.74 -35.84 -18.54
C ASN A 587 -21.62 -36.01 -17.51
N ARG A 588 -20.46 -35.37 -17.73
CA ARG A 588 -19.29 -35.42 -16.84
C ARG A 588 -19.31 -34.21 -15.92
N LYS A 589 -18.90 -34.37 -14.65
CA LYS A 589 -18.89 -33.28 -13.67
C LYS A 589 -18.07 -32.10 -14.19
N LEU A 590 -16.88 -32.39 -14.71
CA LEU A 590 -16.01 -31.40 -15.35
C LEU A 590 -15.45 -31.97 -16.66
N SER A 591 -15.43 -31.15 -17.71
CA SER A 591 -14.66 -31.43 -18.93
C SER A 591 -13.58 -30.36 -19.08
N LEU A 592 -12.32 -30.73 -18.92
CA LEU A 592 -11.18 -29.81 -18.83
C LEU A 592 -10.25 -29.97 -20.02
N ARG A 593 -9.52 -28.89 -20.34
CA ARG A 593 -8.62 -28.83 -21.51
C ARG A 593 -7.16 -28.76 -21.11
N LYS A 594 -6.27 -29.21 -22.00
CA LYS A 594 -4.81 -29.18 -21.79
C LYS A 594 -4.29 -27.77 -21.54
N SER A 595 -4.81 -26.76 -22.24
CA SER A 595 -4.48 -25.35 -22.02
C SER A 595 -4.74 -24.90 -20.58
N MET A 596 -5.70 -25.50 -19.86
CA MET A 596 -6.01 -25.18 -18.47
C MET A 596 -5.02 -25.81 -17.48
N SER A 597 -4.36 -26.92 -17.83
CA SER A 597 -3.41 -27.62 -16.95
C SER A 597 -2.08 -26.86 -16.87
N LYS A 598 -1.72 -26.38 -15.68
CA LYS A 598 -0.56 -25.49 -15.49
C LYS A 598 0.63 -26.16 -14.81
N PHE A 599 0.38 -27.25 -14.08
CA PHE A 599 1.36 -28.11 -13.40
C PHE A 599 0.67 -29.42 -12.98
N GLN A 600 1.42 -30.45 -12.61
CA GLN A 600 0.82 -31.73 -12.18
C GLN A 600 0.47 -31.69 -10.69
N SER A 601 -0.66 -32.27 -10.31
CA SER A 601 -1.14 -32.30 -8.92
C SER A 601 -2.10 -33.46 -8.70
N GLU A 602 -2.05 -34.06 -7.52
CA GLU A 602 -2.97 -35.13 -7.09
C GLU A 602 -4.21 -34.60 -6.38
N ASN A 603 -4.30 -33.29 -6.17
CA ASN A 603 -5.41 -32.67 -5.45
C ASN A 603 -6.71 -32.74 -6.29
N ILE A 604 -7.75 -33.32 -5.68
CA ILE A 604 -9.07 -33.55 -6.29
C ILE A 604 -10.14 -32.55 -5.81
N THR A 605 -9.76 -31.52 -5.05
CA THR A 605 -10.70 -30.53 -4.53
C THR A 605 -10.94 -29.43 -5.57
N LEU A 606 -12.22 -29.14 -5.84
CA LEU A 606 -12.65 -28.00 -6.64
C LEU A 606 -12.79 -26.75 -5.75
N ASP A 607 -12.02 -25.72 -6.07
CA ASP A 607 -12.15 -24.40 -5.45
C ASP A 607 -12.73 -23.38 -6.44
N VAL A 608 -13.74 -22.64 -5.99
CA VAL A 608 -14.35 -21.54 -6.75
C VAL A 608 -13.79 -20.21 -6.24
N LEU A 609 -13.24 -19.41 -7.15
CA LEU A 609 -12.67 -18.09 -6.84
C LEU A 609 -13.69 -16.97 -7.06
N ALA A 610 -14.50 -17.14 -8.10
CA ALA A 610 -15.56 -16.22 -8.48
C ALA A 610 -16.55 -16.96 -9.40
N TYR A 611 -17.70 -16.36 -9.63
CA TYR A 611 -18.73 -16.87 -10.53
C TYR A 611 -19.42 -15.71 -11.26
N SER A 612 -20.13 -16.01 -12.35
CA SER A 612 -20.93 -15.03 -13.09
C SER A 612 -22.03 -14.44 -12.22
N LYS A 613 -22.11 -13.11 -12.20
CA LYS A 613 -23.10 -12.31 -11.46
C LYS A 613 -23.10 -10.89 -12.00
N TYR A 614 -24.13 -10.12 -11.68
CA TYR A 614 -24.14 -8.67 -11.90
C TYR A 614 -22.88 -8.02 -11.31
N GLN A 615 -22.10 -7.35 -12.16
CA GLN A 615 -21.00 -6.49 -11.73
C GLN A 615 -21.00 -5.16 -12.51
N PRO A 616 -21.03 -4.01 -11.81
CA PRO A 616 -21.02 -2.70 -12.45
C PRO A 616 -19.72 -2.44 -13.19
N CYS A 617 -19.81 -1.79 -14.34
CA CYS A 617 -18.65 -1.40 -15.14
C CYS A 617 -18.22 0.04 -14.86
N PHE A 618 -16.90 0.24 -14.86
CA PHE A 618 -16.29 1.55 -14.73
C PHE A 618 -15.25 1.74 -15.81
N LEU A 619 -15.21 2.93 -16.41
CA LEU A 619 -14.02 3.38 -17.11
C LEU A 619 -12.90 3.60 -16.09
N ASN A 620 -11.68 3.45 -16.56
CA ASN A 620 -10.47 3.74 -15.80
C ASN A 620 -9.50 4.50 -16.71
N ARG A 621 -8.42 5.03 -16.14
CA ARG A 621 -7.41 5.79 -16.89
C ARG A 621 -6.89 5.07 -18.15
N GLN A 622 -6.69 3.75 -18.09
CA GLN A 622 -6.19 2.97 -19.24
C GLN A 622 -7.22 2.95 -20.38
N LEU A 623 -8.48 2.60 -20.07
CA LEU A 623 -9.55 2.58 -21.04
C LEU A 623 -9.83 3.96 -21.63
N ILE A 624 -9.83 5.01 -20.82
CA ILE A 624 -10.02 6.40 -21.29
C ILE A 624 -8.90 6.78 -22.27
N THR A 625 -7.65 6.46 -21.94
CA THR A 625 -6.50 6.73 -22.81
C THR A 625 -6.63 6.03 -24.16
N LEU A 626 -6.98 4.74 -24.15
CA LEU A 626 -7.15 3.95 -25.37
C LEU A 626 -8.33 4.43 -26.22
N LEU A 627 -9.49 4.68 -25.59
CA LEU A 627 -10.66 5.20 -26.30
C LEU A 627 -10.39 6.58 -26.91
N SER A 628 -9.67 7.46 -26.19
CA SER A 628 -9.24 8.75 -26.74
C SER A 628 -8.30 8.57 -27.94
N THR A 629 -7.36 7.62 -27.87
CA THR A 629 -6.46 7.29 -28.98
C THR A 629 -7.22 6.74 -30.19
N LEU A 630 -8.31 6.00 -29.95
CA LEU A 630 -9.21 5.47 -30.98
C LEU A 630 -10.22 6.51 -31.51
N GLY A 631 -10.13 7.78 -31.08
CA GLY A 631 -10.91 8.89 -31.63
C GLY A 631 -12.12 9.32 -30.81
N VAL A 632 -12.32 8.79 -29.59
CA VAL A 632 -13.37 9.29 -28.68
C VAL A 632 -12.95 10.66 -28.12
N SER A 633 -13.76 11.68 -28.36
CA SER A 633 -13.49 13.05 -27.90
C SER A 633 -13.38 13.16 -26.38
N GLY A 634 -12.45 13.98 -25.89
CA GLY A 634 -12.22 14.27 -24.47
C GLY A 634 -13.49 14.68 -23.73
N ASN A 635 -14.30 15.54 -24.37
CA ASN A 635 -15.54 16.08 -23.81
C ASN A 635 -16.55 14.98 -23.44
N VAL A 636 -16.53 13.82 -24.11
CA VAL A 636 -17.42 12.70 -23.78
C VAL A 636 -17.08 12.14 -22.39
N PHE A 637 -15.80 12.07 -22.04
CA PHE A 637 -15.37 11.59 -20.73
C PHE A 637 -15.67 12.62 -19.64
N GLU A 638 -15.52 13.90 -19.93
CA GLU A 638 -15.88 15.00 -19.02
C GLU A 638 -17.38 14.97 -18.71
N LEU A 639 -18.24 14.86 -19.73
CA LEU A 639 -19.68 14.72 -19.56
C LEU A 639 -20.05 13.48 -18.72
N LYS A 640 -19.38 12.35 -18.94
CA LYS A 640 -19.59 11.13 -18.15
C LYS A 640 -19.12 11.28 -16.71
N GLN A 641 -18.05 12.03 -16.48
CA GLN A 641 -17.56 12.34 -15.14
C GLN A 641 -18.54 13.26 -14.40
N GLU A 642 -19.05 14.30 -15.06
CA GLU A 642 -20.09 15.18 -14.50
C GLU A 642 -21.37 14.42 -14.16
N GLU A 643 -21.82 13.52 -15.04
CA GLU A 643 -22.96 12.65 -14.80
C GLU A 643 -22.76 11.80 -13.53
N ALA A 644 -21.57 11.20 -13.37
CA ALA A 644 -21.23 10.42 -12.18
C ALA A 644 -21.21 11.27 -10.89
N VAL A 645 -20.66 12.49 -10.95
CA VAL A 645 -20.67 13.43 -9.81
C VAL A 645 -22.11 13.83 -9.44
N ARG A 646 -22.95 14.11 -10.42
CA ARG A 646 -24.36 14.45 -10.20
C ARG A 646 -25.11 13.30 -9.51
N GLN A 647 -24.90 12.06 -9.96
CA GLN A 647 -25.47 10.87 -9.31
C GLN A 647 -25.02 10.73 -7.85
N LEU A 648 -23.73 10.93 -7.58
CA LEU A 648 -23.16 10.90 -6.22
C LEU A 648 -23.65 12.04 -5.32
N ASN A 649 -24.04 13.19 -5.88
CA ASN A 649 -24.61 14.27 -5.08
C ASN A 649 -26.09 14.02 -4.74
N ARG A 650 -26.85 13.43 -5.67
CA ARG A 650 -28.26 13.08 -5.43
C ARG A 650 -28.42 12.02 -4.34
N MET A 651 -27.48 11.08 -4.22
CA MET A 651 -27.60 9.98 -3.25
C MET A 651 -27.64 10.42 -1.77
N VAL A 652 -27.15 11.62 -1.45
CA VAL A 652 -27.15 12.13 -0.06
C VAL A 652 -28.40 12.93 0.31
N THR A 653 -29.30 13.16 -0.66
CA THR A 653 -30.51 13.97 -0.48
C THR A 653 -31.76 13.21 -0.92
N GLU A 654 -31.67 12.38 -1.95
CA GLU A 654 -32.81 11.67 -2.54
C GLU A 654 -32.78 10.17 -2.16
N PRO A 655 -33.80 9.64 -1.46
CA PRO A 655 -33.86 8.22 -1.07
C PRO A 655 -33.77 7.24 -2.25
N GLN A 656 -34.37 7.60 -3.39
CA GLN A 656 -34.35 6.76 -4.59
C GLN A 656 -32.94 6.67 -5.19
N ALA A 657 -32.25 7.81 -5.30
CA ALA A 657 -30.87 7.84 -5.79
C ALA A 657 -29.90 7.17 -4.81
N ALA A 658 -30.16 7.27 -3.50
CA ALA A 658 -29.44 6.52 -2.47
C ALA A 658 -29.60 5.01 -2.69
N SER A 659 -30.82 4.55 -2.94
CA SER A 659 -31.13 3.14 -3.20
C SER A 659 -30.43 2.61 -4.45
N GLU A 660 -30.37 3.38 -5.53
CA GLU A 660 -29.61 3.03 -6.74
C GLU A 660 -28.09 3.00 -6.49
N ALA A 661 -27.56 3.98 -5.74
CA ALA A 661 -26.13 4.06 -5.43
C ALA A 661 -25.65 2.93 -4.51
N ILE A 662 -26.53 2.38 -3.67
CA ILE A 662 -26.25 1.22 -2.82
C ILE A 662 -25.94 -0.02 -3.65
N GLU A 663 -26.52 -0.17 -4.85
CA GLU A 663 -26.16 -1.29 -5.74
C GLU A 663 -24.70 -1.21 -6.22
N LEU A 664 -24.06 -0.04 -6.12
CA LEU A 664 -22.63 0.18 -6.40
C LEU A 664 -21.73 0.00 -5.17
N MET A 665 -22.31 -0.17 -3.97
CA MET A 665 -21.58 -0.46 -2.75
C MET A 665 -21.13 -1.93 -2.74
N PRO A 666 -19.95 -2.24 -2.17
CA PRO A 666 -19.62 -3.61 -1.82
C PRO A 666 -20.72 -4.21 -0.93
N MET A 667 -21.22 -5.39 -1.27
CA MET A 667 -22.20 -6.10 -0.44
C MET A 667 -21.58 -6.40 0.93
N GLY A 668 -22.30 -6.11 2.00
CA GLY A 668 -21.85 -6.29 3.39
C GLY A 668 -22.91 -5.83 4.39
N GLU A 669 -22.64 -6.05 5.69
CA GLU A 669 -23.59 -5.70 6.76
C GLU A 669 -23.98 -4.22 6.75
N VAL A 670 -23.00 -3.33 6.59
CA VAL A 670 -23.27 -1.87 6.51
C VAL A 670 -24.20 -1.55 5.34
N THR A 671 -23.98 -2.15 4.18
CA THR A 671 -24.82 -1.96 2.98
C THR A 671 -26.25 -2.45 3.21
N ASN A 672 -26.41 -3.58 3.92
CA ASN A 672 -27.73 -4.09 4.30
C ASN A 672 -28.44 -3.14 5.26
N VAL A 673 -27.74 -2.63 6.28
CA VAL A 673 -28.29 -1.66 7.23
C VAL A 673 -28.75 -0.39 6.50
N VAL A 674 -27.94 0.18 5.61
CA VAL A 674 -28.33 1.35 4.81
C VAL A 674 -29.56 1.03 3.96
N LYS A 675 -29.62 -0.14 3.32
CA LYS A 675 -30.77 -0.56 2.51
C LYS A 675 -32.04 -0.71 3.34
N GLU A 676 -31.94 -1.28 4.54
CA GLU A 676 -33.06 -1.44 5.47
C GLU A 676 -33.56 -0.09 5.97
N LEU A 677 -32.66 0.82 6.36
CA LEU A 677 -33.01 2.18 6.76
C LEU A 677 -33.78 2.92 5.65
N LEU A 678 -33.29 2.89 4.41
CA LEU A 678 -34.01 3.50 3.28
C LEU A 678 -35.37 2.82 3.03
N SER A 679 -35.43 1.48 3.14
CA SER A 679 -36.68 0.72 2.95
C SER A 679 -37.72 1.03 4.03
N CYS A 680 -37.28 1.39 5.24
CA CYS A 680 -38.13 1.86 6.32
C CYS A 680 -38.55 3.35 6.19
N GLY A 681 -38.13 4.03 5.13
CA GLY A 681 -38.52 5.41 4.84
C GLY A 681 -37.63 6.50 5.47
N TYR A 682 -36.50 6.13 6.08
CA TYR A 682 -35.55 7.11 6.61
C TYR A 682 -34.95 7.96 5.47
N GLN A 683 -34.91 9.27 5.68
CA GLN A 683 -34.39 10.20 4.69
C GLN A 683 -32.86 10.35 4.82
N PRO A 684 -32.10 10.33 3.70
CA PRO A 684 -30.64 10.47 3.68
C PRO A 684 -30.05 11.63 4.47
N ASP A 685 -30.74 12.75 4.53
CA ASP A 685 -30.29 14.03 5.09
C ASP A 685 -30.85 14.31 6.50
N HIS A 686 -31.83 13.53 6.97
CA HIS A 686 -32.47 13.73 8.28
C HIS A 686 -31.95 12.77 9.35
N GLU A 687 -31.60 11.54 9.00
CA GLU A 687 -31.08 10.55 9.97
C GLU A 687 -29.53 10.64 10.04
N PRO A 688 -28.95 11.05 11.18
CA PRO A 688 -27.51 11.34 11.27
C PRO A 688 -26.60 10.17 10.90
N TYR A 689 -26.99 8.93 11.25
CA TYR A 689 -26.18 7.75 10.98
C TYR A 689 -26.16 7.43 9.47
N LEU A 690 -27.33 7.40 8.83
CA LEU A 690 -27.51 7.23 7.38
C LEU A 690 -26.79 8.33 6.60
N SER A 691 -26.97 9.58 7.01
CA SER A 691 -26.30 10.74 6.40
C SER A 691 -24.78 10.58 6.42
N THR A 692 -24.22 10.24 7.58
CA THR A 692 -22.79 10.03 7.75
C THR A 692 -22.27 8.89 6.86
N LEU A 693 -22.99 7.77 6.77
CA LEU A 693 -22.63 6.65 5.90
C LEU A 693 -22.65 7.03 4.42
N LEU A 694 -23.70 7.69 3.95
CA LEU A 694 -23.84 8.11 2.56
C LEU A 694 -22.80 9.17 2.18
N GLN A 695 -22.53 10.14 3.05
CA GLN A 695 -21.50 11.16 2.87
C GLN A 695 -20.09 10.53 2.80
N THR A 696 -19.82 9.56 3.66
CA THR A 696 -18.55 8.81 3.66
C THR A 696 -18.37 8.03 2.36
N PHE A 697 -19.42 7.33 1.91
CA PHE A 697 -19.39 6.64 0.64
C PHE A 697 -19.20 7.60 -0.54
N ARG A 698 -19.92 8.73 -0.55
CA ARG A 698 -19.76 9.78 -1.56
C ARG A 698 -18.31 10.28 -1.61
N ALA A 699 -17.73 10.62 -0.46
CA ALA A 699 -16.35 11.08 -0.36
C ALA A 699 -15.37 10.03 -0.91
N SER A 700 -15.57 8.75 -0.57
CA SER A 700 -14.78 7.64 -1.10
C SER A 700 -14.85 7.55 -2.63
N LYS A 701 -16.06 7.64 -3.22
CA LYS A 701 -16.25 7.56 -4.68
C LYS A 701 -15.72 8.78 -5.42
N LEU A 702 -15.87 9.98 -4.87
CA LEU A 702 -15.25 11.19 -5.40
C LEU A 702 -13.72 11.09 -5.36
N LEU A 703 -13.15 10.49 -4.32
CA LEU A 703 -11.72 10.23 -4.24
C LEU A 703 -11.28 9.22 -5.32
N GLU A 704 -12.03 8.14 -5.57
CA GLU A 704 -11.77 7.21 -6.67
C GLU A 704 -11.84 7.89 -8.05
N LEU A 705 -12.82 8.78 -8.26
CA LEU A 705 -12.93 9.58 -9.48
C LEU A 705 -11.70 10.49 -9.66
N LYS A 706 -11.31 11.24 -8.62
CA LYS A 706 -10.14 12.14 -8.66
C LYS A 706 -8.83 11.39 -8.88
N THR A 707 -8.63 10.27 -8.17
CA THR A 707 -7.33 9.57 -8.11
C THR A 707 -7.18 8.47 -9.16
N LYS A 708 -8.28 7.93 -9.71
CA LYS A 708 -8.25 6.79 -10.65
C LYS A 708 -9.11 6.99 -11.89
N SER A 709 -9.83 8.11 -12.01
CA SER A 709 -10.79 8.36 -13.10
C SER A 709 -11.79 7.20 -13.24
N ARG A 710 -12.25 6.67 -12.10
CA ARG A 710 -13.14 5.51 -12.02
C ARG A 710 -14.59 5.92 -12.32
N ILE A 711 -14.92 6.14 -13.59
CA ILE A 711 -16.22 6.68 -14.03
C ILE A 711 -17.21 5.53 -14.23
N PHE A 712 -18.34 5.56 -13.52
CA PHE A 712 -19.39 4.54 -13.64
C PHE A 712 -20.11 4.61 -14.99
N ILE A 713 -20.38 3.46 -15.61
CA ILE A 713 -21.11 3.36 -16.88
C ILE A 713 -22.38 2.52 -16.69
N LYS A 714 -23.54 3.20 -16.68
CA LYS A 714 -24.86 2.60 -16.40
C LYS A 714 -25.18 1.35 -17.24
N HIS A 715 -24.92 1.39 -18.53
CA HIS A 715 -25.17 0.27 -19.46
C HIS A 715 -23.97 -0.67 -19.62
N GLY A 716 -22.86 -0.41 -18.92
CA GLY A 716 -21.69 -1.27 -18.94
C GLY A 716 -21.79 -2.37 -17.89
N ARG A 717 -21.23 -3.53 -18.19
CA ARG A 717 -21.08 -4.63 -17.23
C ARG A 717 -19.64 -5.16 -17.25
N ALA A 718 -19.14 -5.58 -16.08
CA ALA A 718 -17.92 -6.37 -15.99
C ALA A 718 -18.34 -7.85 -15.96
N MET A 719 -17.94 -8.64 -16.95
CA MET A 719 -18.45 -10.00 -17.15
C MET A 719 -17.31 -10.99 -17.36
N MET A 720 -17.55 -12.25 -16.97
CA MET A 720 -16.64 -13.34 -17.32
C MET A 720 -16.82 -13.71 -18.80
N GLY A 721 -15.70 -13.91 -19.50
CA GLY A 721 -15.71 -14.47 -20.85
C GLY A 721 -15.74 -15.99 -20.82
N CYS A 722 -16.55 -16.59 -21.68
CA CYS A 722 -16.61 -18.03 -21.91
C CYS A 722 -16.73 -18.34 -23.41
N LEU A 723 -16.79 -19.63 -23.75
CA LEU A 723 -16.77 -20.11 -25.12
C LEU A 723 -18.14 -20.64 -25.53
N ASP A 724 -18.55 -20.37 -26.76
CA ASP A 724 -19.71 -21.00 -27.39
C ASP A 724 -19.39 -22.46 -27.77
N GLU A 725 -19.75 -23.40 -26.91
CA GLU A 725 -19.63 -24.84 -27.16
C GLU A 725 -20.68 -25.36 -28.18
N THR A 726 -21.72 -24.57 -28.49
CA THR A 726 -22.78 -24.96 -29.46
C THR A 726 -22.39 -24.73 -30.92
N ARG A 727 -21.35 -23.91 -31.16
CA ARG A 727 -20.84 -23.55 -32.49
C ARG A 727 -21.86 -22.74 -33.32
N THR A 728 -22.69 -21.95 -32.67
CA THR A 728 -23.74 -21.13 -33.29
C THR A 728 -23.26 -19.72 -33.62
N LEU A 729 -22.29 -19.18 -32.89
CA LEU A 729 -21.78 -17.82 -33.11
C LEU A 729 -20.73 -17.76 -34.23
N ASN A 730 -20.88 -16.79 -35.14
CA ASN A 730 -19.88 -16.48 -36.17
C ASN A 730 -18.77 -15.57 -35.64
N TYR A 731 -17.67 -15.48 -36.40
CA TYR A 731 -16.60 -14.54 -36.09
C TYR A 731 -17.10 -13.09 -36.04
N GLY A 732 -16.80 -12.38 -34.96
CA GLY A 732 -17.26 -11.01 -34.73
C GLY A 732 -18.61 -10.91 -33.99
N GLN A 733 -19.32 -12.02 -33.82
CA GLN A 733 -20.53 -12.08 -33.00
C GLN A 733 -20.21 -12.47 -31.56
N VAL A 734 -21.10 -12.10 -30.62
CA VAL A 734 -21.10 -12.55 -29.23
C VAL A 734 -22.53 -12.76 -28.76
N PHE A 735 -22.74 -13.59 -27.74
CA PHE A 735 -24.02 -13.64 -27.01
C PHE A 735 -23.83 -13.05 -25.61
N ILE A 736 -24.76 -12.18 -25.21
CA ILE A 736 -24.77 -11.52 -23.91
C ILE A 736 -26.21 -11.45 -23.42
N GLN A 737 -26.46 -12.06 -22.27
CA GLN A 737 -27.69 -11.90 -21.50
C GLN A 737 -27.30 -11.38 -20.11
N ALA A 738 -27.91 -10.28 -19.68
CA ALA A 738 -27.53 -9.55 -18.48
C ALA A 738 -28.71 -9.42 -17.51
N SER A 739 -28.38 -9.39 -16.22
CA SER A 739 -29.34 -9.07 -15.16
C SER A 739 -29.45 -7.55 -14.98
N ASN A 740 -30.66 -7.03 -14.76
CA ASN A 740 -30.90 -5.60 -14.50
C ASN A 740 -30.37 -5.15 -13.14
N ARG A 741 -30.50 -6.02 -12.13
CA ARG A 741 -30.08 -5.79 -10.75
C ARG A 741 -29.27 -6.98 -10.25
N ALA A 742 -28.87 -6.92 -8.98
CA ALA A 742 -28.30 -8.09 -8.27
C ALA A 742 -29.32 -9.23 -8.03
N ASP A 743 -30.53 -9.14 -8.59
CA ASP A 743 -31.56 -10.17 -8.53
C ASP A 743 -31.76 -10.81 -9.92
N ASP A 744 -31.96 -12.12 -9.93
CA ASP A 744 -31.88 -12.98 -11.12
C ASP A 744 -33.20 -13.08 -11.89
N HIS A 745 -34.28 -12.48 -11.38
CA HIS A 745 -35.61 -12.57 -11.98
C HIS A 745 -35.80 -11.66 -13.20
N ASP A 746 -34.90 -10.71 -13.44
CA ASP A 746 -35.04 -9.69 -14.48
C ASP A 746 -33.81 -9.70 -15.42
N LYS A 747 -33.86 -10.62 -16.39
CA LYS A 747 -32.82 -10.84 -17.42
C LYS A 747 -33.25 -10.26 -18.75
N PHE A 748 -32.30 -9.70 -19.49
CA PHE A 748 -32.55 -9.23 -20.86
C PHE A 748 -31.37 -9.61 -21.77
N VAL A 749 -31.70 -9.93 -23.02
CA VAL A 749 -30.72 -10.21 -24.08
C VAL A 749 -30.24 -8.89 -24.67
N VAL A 750 -28.93 -8.74 -24.81
CA VAL A 750 -28.31 -7.57 -25.45
C VAL A 750 -28.14 -7.87 -26.94
N THR A 751 -28.61 -6.95 -27.78
CA THR A 751 -28.44 -7.02 -29.24
C THR A 751 -27.78 -5.74 -29.77
N GLY A 752 -27.10 -5.84 -30.91
CA GLY A 752 -26.47 -4.69 -31.57
C GLY A 752 -24.97 -4.56 -31.30
N LYS A 753 -24.39 -3.38 -31.54
CA LYS A 753 -22.94 -3.17 -31.39
C LYS A 753 -22.55 -3.06 -29.92
N VAL A 754 -21.53 -3.80 -29.52
CA VAL A 754 -20.98 -3.78 -28.16
C VAL A 754 -19.47 -3.53 -28.18
N VAL A 755 -18.96 -2.84 -27.16
CA VAL A 755 -17.53 -2.64 -26.95
C VAL A 755 -17.07 -3.55 -25.83
N VAL A 756 -16.07 -4.38 -26.11
CA VAL A 756 -15.48 -5.33 -25.16
C VAL A 756 -14.00 -4.99 -24.98
N ALA A 757 -13.57 -4.93 -23.73
CA ALA A 757 -12.17 -4.71 -23.37
C ALA A 757 -11.81 -5.55 -22.14
N LYS A 758 -10.53 -5.90 -22.00
CA LYS A 758 -10.03 -6.71 -20.90
C LYS A 758 -8.95 -5.96 -20.13
N ASN A 759 -9.21 -5.66 -18.86
CA ASN A 759 -8.21 -5.01 -18.02
C ASN A 759 -7.12 -6.00 -17.56
N PRO A 760 -5.84 -5.59 -17.54
CA PRO A 760 -5.31 -4.29 -17.97
C PRO A 760 -5.24 -4.17 -19.50
N CYS A 761 -5.65 -3.03 -20.05
CA CYS A 761 -5.56 -2.74 -21.49
C CYS A 761 -4.31 -1.89 -21.76
N LEU A 762 -3.47 -2.31 -22.70
CA LEU A 762 -2.19 -1.65 -23.01
C LEU A 762 -2.08 -1.24 -24.48
N HIS A 763 -2.81 -1.91 -25.38
CA HIS A 763 -2.78 -1.68 -26.80
C HIS A 763 -4.18 -1.27 -27.30
N PRO A 764 -4.32 -0.38 -28.30
CA PRO A 764 -5.64 0.01 -28.84
C PRO A 764 -6.48 -1.19 -29.32
N GLY A 765 -5.82 -2.25 -29.80
CA GLY A 765 -6.46 -3.51 -30.20
C GLY A 765 -7.04 -4.36 -29.07
N ASP A 766 -6.81 -3.99 -27.80
CA ASP A 766 -7.43 -4.61 -26.62
C ASP A 766 -8.86 -4.13 -26.41
N VAL A 767 -9.28 -3.09 -27.14
CA VAL A 767 -10.66 -2.64 -27.24
C VAL A 767 -11.23 -3.15 -28.56
N ARG A 768 -12.32 -3.92 -28.49
CA ARG A 768 -12.97 -4.49 -29.67
C ARG A 768 -14.42 -4.10 -29.77
N VAL A 769 -14.84 -3.79 -30.99
CA VAL A 769 -16.26 -3.66 -31.35
C VAL A 769 -16.72 -5.01 -31.90
N LEU A 770 -17.74 -5.57 -31.28
CA LEU A 770 -18.37 -6.85 -31.64
C LEU A 770 -19.87 -6.64 -31.84
N HIS A 771 -20.55 -7.64 -32.39
CA HIS A 771 -22.00 -7.62 -32.57
C HIS A 771 -22.68 -8.63 -31.64
N ALA A 772 -23.45 -8.14 -30.67
CA ALA A 772 -24.26 -8.98 -29.81
C ALA A 772 -25.51 -9.46 -30.57
N VAL A 773 -25.73 -10.77 -30.59
CA VAL A 773 -26.85 -11.42 -31.28
C VAL A 773 -27.63 -12.30 -30.31
N ASP A 774 -28.93 -12.42 -30.56
CA ASP A 774 -29.77 -13.34 -29.80
C ASP A 774 -29.66 -14.76 -30.37
N VAL A 775 -29.41 -15.73 -29.49
CA VAL A 775 -29.23 -17.15 -29.82
C VAL A 775 -29.98 -17.97 -28.77
N PRO A 776 -31.13 -18.57 -29.12
CA PRO A 776 -31.95 -19.35 -28.18
C PRO A 776 -31.19 -20.48 -27.46
N ASP A 777 -30.30 -21.17 -28.17
CA ASP A 777 -29.45 -22.23 -27.61
C ASP A 777 -28.55 -21.76 -26.46
N LEU A 778 -28.27 -20.46 -26.37
CA LEU A 778 -27.40 -19.85 -25.37
C LEU A 778 -28.16 -19.14 -24.24
N HIS A 779 -29.51 -19.18 -24.20
CA HIS A 779 -30.32 -18.51 -23.16
C HIS A 779 -30.07 -18.99 -21.73
N HIS A 780 -29.46 -20.17 -21.56
CA HIS A 780 -29.01 -20.67 -20.26
C HIS A 780 -27.78 -19.91 -19.71
N MET A 781 -27.09 -19.13 -20.56
CA MET A 781 -25.92 -18.33 -20.21
C MET A 781 -26.35 -16.91 -19.83
N PHE A 782 -26.01 -16.44 -18.63
CA PHE A 782 -26.29 -15.07 -18.19
C PHE A 782 -25.15 -14.51 -17.33
N ASP A 783 -25.07 -13.17 -17.28
CA ASP A 783 -24.01 -12.41 -16.61
C ASP A 783 -22.58 -12.82 -17.04
N CYS A 784 -22.45 -13.26 -18.29
CA CYS A 784 -21.21 -13.63 -18.94
C CYS A 784 -21.26 -13.23 -20.42
N VAL A 785 -20.09 -13.16 -21.06
CA VAL A 785 -19.95 -12.94 -22.50
C VAL A 785 -19.54 -14.25 -23.15
N VAL A 786 -20.36 -14.75 -24.08
CA VAL A 786 -20.06 -15.97 -24.84
C VAL A 786 -19.38 -15.59 -26.15
N PHE A 787 -18.16 -16.09 -26.35
CA PHE A 787 -17.35 -15.83 -27.55
C PHE A 787 -17.41 -16.98 -28.55
N PRO A 788 -17.33 -16.71 -29.86
CA PRO A 788 -17.33 -17.74 -30.90
C PRO A 788 -16.06 -18.57 -30.83
N GLN A 789 -16.22 -19.87 -31.10
CA GLN A 789 -15.10 -20.80 -31.24
C GLN A 789 -14.48 -20.84 -32.64
N GLN A 790 -14.96 -19.98 -33.57
CA GLN A 790 -14.53 -19.93 -34.97
C GLN A 790 -13.98 -18.55 -35.35
N GLY A 791 -13.06 -18.53 -36.31
CA GLY A 791 -12.51 -17.31 -36.91
C GLY A 791 -11.02 -17.38 -37.21
N PRO A 792 -10.43 -16.30 -37.74
CA PRO A 792 -8.98 -16.24 -38.02
C PRO A 792 -8.13 -16.11 -36.74
N ARG A 793 -8.68 -15.52 -35.68
CA ARG A 793 -8.07 -15.37 -34.34
C ARG A 793 -9.16 -15.33 -33.28
N GLN A 794 -8.80 -15.46 -32.01
CA GLN A 794 -9.73 -15.28 -30.89
C GLN A 794 -10.49 -13.93 -30.98
N ALA A 795 -11.79 -13.98 -30.72
CA ALA A 795 -12.65 -12.79 -30.63
C ALA A 795 -12.47 -12.05 -29.29
N ALA A 796 -12.16 -12.77 -28.21
CA ALA A 796 -11.84 -12.19 -26.92
C ALA A 796 -10.60 -11.28 -27.02
N PRO A 797 -10.62 -10.09 -26.38
CA PRO A 797 -9.41 -9.28 -26.20
C PRO A 797 -8.35 -10.05 -25.40
N GLN A 798 -7.08 -9.98 -25.82
CA GLN A 798 -5.99 -10.76 -25.23
C GLN A 798 -5.47 -10.17 -23.92
#